data_AF-A0A843BZE9-F1
#
_entry.id   AF-A0A843BZE9-F1
#
_cell.length_a   1.000
_cell.length_b   1.000
_cell.length_c   1.000
_cell.angle_alpha   90.00
_cell.angle_beta   90.00
_cell.angle_gamma   90.00
#
_symmetry.space_group_name_H-M   'P 1'
#
loop_
_entity.id
_entity.type
_entity.pdbx_description
1 polymer ?
#
loop_
_entity_poly.entity_id
_entity_poly.type
_entity_poly.pdbx_seq_one_letter_code
_entity_poly.pdbx_strand_id
1 'polypeptide(L)'
;MLAISNYYVGVNIGSVSVNLVTVDEKGKYTIAKESHVGKPQEVLDKLLKENSNSGKAFYEVCGSFGEISEIVAVERGMHALEEQFDVILSLGGEAIVLYVLDKEGHILNVLSHDKCAAGSGEFFIQQIDRLGISLEEAIKLAHKGKKTELASRCSVHCKSDITHKLNRGESTIEDLLTSVLASMVNKIRGLVVQSRVNVKKLLVIGGVSLNTAFIKLLKEELPNVEVVLKDVSPVFEAYGAALLAMDNPIHKKLNLITSKSFSAMPSLEQFRKQVTIIEAIKHKKEFKKDSSFLLGVDVGSTTTKAVLVDPVDLAVVASFYGRTSGNPVEATRKCINEIISQVGNQKINLVGVTGSGREIVGAYLGTSAVYNEISAHSRGAVFFDPEVDTIFEIGGQDSKYMFLQNGVPVDYAMNATCSAGTGSFLEESAKGDLGIDVHNISKTAIDAESPVRFKADCAAFINTDIRTAMQEGYGRDNIVGGLVYSIVDNYLNKVKGSRTVGGKVFFQGGVAKNHSVGFAFAEATGKQIIIPPSPELVGAFGISLIAKEKYELHEIASMPAKTDLKSVIKEELKHLGSFTCKACENFCRIEKYEVGGRKFNFGGSCTRYEHQWKGTKKIEEKENLVDLRNELILRTKEKSKVKASQSKGKIGIPRALLTHSLYPLFSTFFEELGYEVILSDIDEEKELMTNAAFCYPIQVLHGAVLDLIKKDITTIFLPHIHNMPKGDKWLEATFCPITQASPYFISIAFRDATFLSPTLDFLEGYDSDRSLVLTAVNKLNEPKNLATEAFAKAVKVQKDLEKKFKQMGKEAIEKLKDTNDIGILLVGRSYNAFPPETSLRIPKKLSSMGVSVIPFDFLEKTGDADIPWFFANYMKAAIDLANGNNNLYLLNINSFSCTTDAFTQQYIRSEMQNKPYLMLELDAHTADAGIQTRLEAFLEIVKNYQVSEKEAEEKPFQVAQVGKEKEWKSRCYYF
;
A
#
# COMPACT_ATOMS: atom_id res chain seq x y z
N MET A 1 48.42 50.25 10.00
CA MET A 1 47.74 49.00 10.37
C MET A 1 46.50 48.88 9.52
N LEU A 2 46.46 47.97 8.55
CA LEU A 2 45.21 47.59 7.88
C LEU A 2 44.30 46.97 8.95
N ALA A 3 43.12 47.54 9.16
CA ALA A 3 42.14 46.96 10.07
C ALA A 3 41.81 45.54 9.59
N ILE A 4 42.05 44.54 10.44
CA ILE A 4 41.68 43.15 10.15
C ILE A 4 40.16 43.09 10.25
N SER A 5 39.46 43.03 9.12
CA SER A 5 38.00 42.91 9.10
C SER A 5 37.55 41.60 9.73
N ASN A 6 36.51 41.64 10.57
CA ASN A 6 35.84 40.44 11.04
C ASN A 6 34.87 39.91 9.99
N TYR A 7 34.73 38.59 9.93
CA TYR A 7 33.79 37.88 9.09
C TYR A 7 32.97 36.92 9.95
N TYR A 8 31.67 36.86 9.71
CA TYR A 8 30.74 36.03 10.45
C TYR A 8 30.18 34.97 9.51
N VAL A 9 30.45 33.71 9.82
CA VAL A 9 30.17 32.56 8.95
C VAL A 9 29.08 31.73 9.59
N GLY A 10 27.93 31.70 8.94
CA GLY A 10 26.85 30.80 9.29
C GLY A 10 26.89 29.56 8.41
N VAL A 11 26.72 28.40 9.03
CA VAL A 11 26.65 27.12 8.33
C VAL A 11 25.33 26.45 8.69
N ASN A 12 24.57 26.04 7.67
CA ASN A 12 23.47 25.09 7.86
C ASN A 12 23.86 23.76 7.21
N ILE A 13 24.00 22.71 8.02
CA ILE A 13 24.21 21.34 7.52
C ILE A 13 22.84 20.70 7.41
N GLY A 14 22.20 20.89 6.26
CA GLY A 14 20.91 20.28 5.96
C GLY A 14 21.01 18.78 5.73
N SER A 15 19.88 18.14 5.44
CA SER A 15 19.83 16.70 5.17
C SER A 15 20.48 16.28 3.84
N VAL A 16 20.53 17.20 2.86
CA VAL A 16 21.04 16.93 1.50
C VAL A 16 22.16 17.87 1.04
N SER A 17 22.31 19.03 1.70
CA SER A 17 23.28 20.06 1.28
C SER A 17 23.89 20.77 2.47
N VAL A 18 25.13 21.22 2.29
CA VAL A 18 25.78 22.17 3.19
C VAL A 18 25.59 23.56 2.61
N ASN A 19 25.03 24.47 3.42
CA ASN A 19 24.83 25.87 3.07
C ASN A 19 25.77 26.72 3.93
N LEU A 20 26.49 27.64 3.30
CA LEU A 20 27.42 28.54 3.96
C LEU A 20 27.08 29.98 3.56
N VAL A 21 26.95 30.85 4.55
CA VAL A 21 26.77 32.29 4.35
C VAL A 21 27.85 33.02 5.13
N THR A 22 28.55 33.92 4.48
CA THR A 22 29.53 34.80 5.14
C THR A 22 29.05 36.22 5.11
N VAL A 23 29.01 36.89 6.26
CA VAL A 23 28.60 38.29 6.44
C VAL A 23 29.81 39.10 6.90
N ASP A 24 30.03 40.28 6.30
CA ASP A 24 31.05 41.24 6.75
C ASP A 24 30.49 42.24 7.78
N GLU A 25 31.36 43.05 8.39
CA GLU A 25 30.97 44.07 9.38
C GLU A 25 30.00 45.14 8.86
N LYS A 26 29.81 45.25 7.54
CA LYS A 26 28.86 46.17 6.90
C LYS A 26 27.54 45.49 6.55
N GLY A 27 27.36 44.23 6.93
CA GLY A 27 26.17 43.42 6.62
C GLY A 27 26.13 42.89 5.19
N LYS A 28 27.20 43.05 4.39
CA LYS A 28 27.25 42.48 3.04
C LYS A 28 27.58 40.99 3.15
N TYR A 29 26.88 40.18 2.38
CA TYR A 29 27.02 38.73 2.46
C TYR A 29 27.38 38.05 1.14
N THR A 30 27.98 36.87 1.24
CA THR A 30 28.20 35.91 0.15
C THR A 30 27.56 34.57 0.51
N ILE A 31 27.12 33.84 -0.51
CA ILE A 31 26.40 32.57 -0.37
C ILE A 31 27.18 31.47 -1.10
N ALA A 32 27.35 30.33 -0.44
CA ALA A 32 27.81 29.10 -1.06
C ALA A 32 26.91 27.94 -0.64
N LYS A 33 26.61 27.04 -1.57
CA LYS A 33 25.73 25.89 -1.35
C LYS A 33 26.18 24.73 -2.20
N GLU A 34 26.31 23.56 -1.60
CA GLU A 34 26.67 22.34 -2.32
C GLU A 34 25.95 21.13 -1.73
N SER A 35 25.46 20.26 -2.62
CA SER A 35 24.88 18.97 -2.24
C SER A 35 26.00 18.08 -1.70
N HIS A 36 25.80 17.46 -0.54
CA HIS A 36 26.85 16.68 0.09
C HIS A 36 26.82 15.19 -0.28
N VAL A 37 25.73 14.68 -0.85
CA VAL A 37 25.61 13.27 -1.31
C VAL A 37 26.11 12.28 -0.24
N GLY A 38 25.63 12.47 1.00
CA GLY A 38 26.05 11.69 2.18
C GLY A 38 27.43 12.02 2.79
N LYS A 39 28.18 13.00 2.29
CA LYS A 39 29.51 13.40 2.78
C LYS A 39 29.55 14.86 3.29
N PRO A 40 28.73 15.25 4.27
CA PRO A 40 28.62 16.64 4.70
C PRO A 40 29.94 17.22 5.23
N GLN A 41 30.77 16.42 5.91
CA GLN A 41 32.06 16.91 6.39
C GLN A 41 33.02 17.25 5.22
N GLU A 42 33.13 16.37 4.21
CA GLU A 42 34.00 16.63 3.06
C GLU A 42 33.57 17.89 2.30
N VAL A 43 32.25 18.08 2.11
CA VAL A 43 31.71 19.26 1.44
C VAL A 43 31.84 20.51 2.29
N LEU A 44 31.65 20.42 3.60
CA LEU A 44 31.88 21.53 4.52
C LEU A 44 33.34 21.99 4.49
N ASP A 45 34.29 21.06 4.56
CA ASP A 45 35.72 21.37 4.49
C ASP A 45 36.09 22.02 3.15
N LYS A 46 35.50 21.52 2.05
CA LYS A 46 35.65 22.12 0.71
C LYS A 46 35.10 23.54 0.67
N LEU A 47 33.86 23.76 1.11
CA LEU A 47 33.22 25.09 1.10
C LEU A 47 33.97 26.09 1.97
N LEU A 48 34.44 25.68 3.16
CA LEU A 48 35.25 26.53 4.04
C LEU A 48 36.59 26.91 3.39
N LYS A 49 37.22 25.99 2.67
CA LYS A 49 38.48 26.23 1.95
C LYS A 49 38.28 27.17 0.76
N GLU A 50 37.22 27.00 -0.01
CA GLU A 50 36.90 27.83 -1.19
C GLU A 50 36.45 29.24 -0.81
N ASN A 51 35.86 29.40 0.39
CA ASN A 51 35.34 30.67 0.89
C ASN A 51 36.17 31.25 2.06
N SER A 52 37.46 30.89 2.15
CA SER A 52 38.34 31.38 3.22
C SER A 52 38.65 32.86 3.04
N ASN A 53 38.39 33.68 4.07
CA ASN A 53 38.73 35.10 4.09
C ASN A 53 40.01 35.36 4.90
N SER A 54 40.76 36.41 4.56
CA SER A 54 42.03 36.79 5.22
C SER A 54 41.85 37.51 6.57
N GLY A 55 40.62 37.61 7.10
CA GLY A 55 40.26 38.26 8.36
C GLY A 55 40.02 37.29 9.53
N LYS A 56 39.52 37.81 10.67
CA LYS A 56 39.09 36.97 11.80
C LYS A 56 37.68 36.43 11.53
N ALA A 57 37.53 35.12 11.51
CA ALA A 57 36.24 34.47 11.29
C ALA A 57 35.62 33.98 12.60
N PHE A 58 34.32 34.20 12.75
CA PHE A 58 33.48 33.63 13.81
C PHE A 58 32.41 32.75 13.18
N TYR A 59 32.05 31.65 13.83
CA TYR A 59 31.25 30.59 13.23
C TYR A 59 30.02 30.29 14.08
N GLU A 60 28.89 30.08 13.42
CA GLU A 60 27.72 29.46 14.04
C GLU A 60 27.15 28.40 13.11
N VAL A 61 26.73 27.27 13.69
CA VAL A 61 26.25 26.11 12.95
C VAL A 61 24.84 25.74 13.41
N CYS A 62 23.93 25.63 12.45
CA CYS A 62 22.60 25.06 12.64
C CYS A 62 22.40 23.82 11.75
N GLY A 63 21.25 23.18 11.93
CA GLY A 63 20.92 21.93 11.23
C GLY A 63 21.58 20.71 11.88
N SER A 64 21.91 19.71 11.08
CA SER A 64 22.58 18.48 11.53
C SER A 64 23.94 18.84 12.15
N PHE A 65 24.23 18.37 13.35
CA PHE A 65 25.47 18.68 14.09
C PHE A 65 25.67 20.11 14.59
N GLY A 66 24.74 21.01 14.32
CA GLY A 66 24.76 22.37 14.86
C GLY A 66 24.35 22.42 16.33
N GLU A 67 24.94 23.35 17.08
CA GLU A 67 24.52 23.64 18.46
C GLU A 67 23.30 24.59 18.51
N ILE A 68 23.04 25.32 17.41
CA ILE A 68 21.93 26.26 17.30
C ILE A 68 20.72 25.61 16.59
N SER A 69 19.53 25.85 17.15
CA SER A 69 18.26 25.49 16.51
C SER A 69 18.01 26.31 15.24
N GLU A 70 17.58 25.65 14.16
CA GLU A 70 17.18 26.32 12.91
C GLU A 70 16.07 27.36 13.13
N ILE A 71 15.18 27.18 14.12
CA ILE A 71 14.11 28.13 14.45
C ILE A 71 14.70 29.48 14.85
N VAL A 72 15.73 29.47 15.70
CA VAL A 72 16.40 30.70 16.19
C VAL A 72 17.13 31.40 15.04
N ALA A 73 17.77 30.61 14.16
CA ALA A 73 18.41 31.16 12.97
C ALA A 73 17.38 31.80 12.02
N VAL A 74 16.28 31.12 11.72
CA VAL A 74 15.20 31.65 10.85
C VAL A 74 14.59 32.92 11.43
N GLU A 75 14.28 32.95 12.73
CA GLU A 75 13.75 34.15 13.39
C GLU A 75 14.74 35.33 13.29
N ARG A 76 16.03 35.09 13.56
CA ARG A 76 17.04 36.15 13.44
C ARG A 76 17.21 36.66 12.00
N GLY A 77 17.16 35.76 11.03
CA GLY A 77 17.18 36.10 9.60
C GLY A 77 15.97 36.91 9.17
N MET A 78 14.78 36.60 9.71
CA MET A 78 13.55 37.35 9.47
C MET A 78 13.69 38.80 9.97
N HIS A 79 14.17 39.00 11.19
CA HIS A 79 14.36 40.34 11.74
C HIS A 79 15.33 41.21 10.91
N ALA A 80 16.25 40.61 10.14
CA ALA A 80 17.19 41.33 9.27
C ALA A 80 16.60 41.80 7.93
N LEU A 81 15.46 41.26 7.48
CA LEU A 81 14.86 41.65 6.19
C LEU A 81 14.10 42.98 6.23
N GLU A 82 13.89 43.55 7.44
CA GLU A 82 13.14 44.80 7.66
C GLU A 82 11.76 44.84 6.96
N GLU A 83 11.11 43.67 6.82
CA GLU A 83 9.83 43.49 6.14
C GLU A 83 8.95 42.52 6.94
N GLN A 84 7.64 42.79 7.01
CA GLN A 84 6.69 41.94 7.76
C GLN A 84 6.09 40.84 6.88
N PHE A 85 5.96 39.64 7.45
CA PHE A 85 5.33 38.48 6.85
C PHE A 85 4.35 37.87 7.83
N ASP A 86 3.28 37.24 7.35
CA ASP A 86 2.34 36.52 8.21
C ASP A 86 2.88 35.12 8.55
N VAL A 87 3.57 34.50 7.59
CA VAL A 87 4.11 33.15 7.71
C VAL A 87 5.41 33.00 6.90
N ILE A 88 6.27 32.09 7.34
CA ILE A 88 7.46 31.63 6.61
C ILE A 88 7.28 30.15 6.25
N LEU A 89 7.36 29.84 4.96
CA LEU A 89 7.32 28.48 4.44
C LEU A 89 8.75 27.99 4.16
N SER A 90 9.27 27.12 5.04
CA SER A 90 10.54 26.43 4.82
C SER A 90 10.34 25.12 4.07
N LEU A 91 10.98 25.02 2.90
CA LEU A 91 10.92 23.89 2.00
C LEU A 91 12.29 23.23 1.89
N GLY A 92 12.56 22.33 2.84
CA GLY A 92 13.80 21.56 2.92
C GLY A 92 13.81 20.32 2.03
N GLY A 93 14.94 19.60 2.10
CA GLY A 93 15.07 18.29 1.46
C GLY A 93 14.11 17.27 2.03
N GLU A 94 13.98 17.19 3.36
CA GLU A 94 13.17 16.15 4.05
C GLU A 94 11.91 16.66 4.74
N ALA A 95 11.77 17.98 4.92
CA ALA A 95 10.67 18.57 5.68
C ALA A 95 10.05 19.78 4.98
N ILE A 96 8.74 19.93 5.17
CA ILE A 96 8.00 21.17 4.93
C ILE A 96 7.57 21.71 6.28
N VAL A 97 7.94 22.95 6.57
CA VAL A 97 7.59 23.63 7.81
C VAL A 97 6.97 24.98 7.49
N LEU A 98 5.86 25.30 8.14
CA LEU A 98 5.22 26.60 8.10
C LEU A 98 5.35 27.25 9.49
N TYR A 99 6.16 28.29 9.57
CA TYR A 99 6.30 29.14 10.76
C TYR A 99 5.22 30.22 10.73
N VAL A 100 4.43 30.32 11.80
CA VAL A 100 3.41 31.36 11.96
C VAL A 100 4.00 32.49 12.80
N LEU A 101 3.92 33.72 12.30
CA LEU A 101 4.53 34.88 12.93
C LEU A 101 3.50 35.75 13.70
N ASP A 102 3.96 36.46 14.73
CA ASP A 102 3.22 37.59 15.31
C ASP A 102 3.47 38.90 14.54
N LYS A 103 3.00 40.03 15.09
CA LYS A 103 3.14 41.34 14.44
C LYS A 103 4.56 41.90 14.55
N GLU A 104 5.32 41.40 15.51
CA GLU A 104 6.68 41.80 15.84
C GLU A 104 7.72 40.96 15.06
N GLY A 105 7.29 39.86 14.42
CA GLY A 105 8.12 38.97 13.61
C GLY A 105 8.58 37.70 14.34
N HIS A 106 8.08 37.46 15.55
CA HIS A 106 8.41 36.29 16.34
C HIS A 106 7.62 35.06 15.91
N ILE A 107 8.25 33.88 16.00
CA ILE A 107 7.62 32.61 15.66
C ILE A 107 6.68 32.19 16.80
N LEU A 108 5.37 32.28 16.57
CA LEU A 108 4.32 31.86 17.51
C LEU A 108 4.03 30.36 17.48
N ASN A 109 4.08 29.77 16.28
CA ASN A 109 3.70 28.39 16.07
C ASN A 109 4.47 27.78 14.90
N VAL A 110 4.65 26.47 14.95
CA VAL A 110 5.35 25.69 13.92
C VAL A 110 4.43 24.57 13.46
N LEU A 111 4.02 24.63 12.20
CA LEU A 111 3.19 23.59 11.59
C LEU A 111 4.03 22.80 10.58
N SER A 112 3.94 21.47 10.65
CA SER A 112 4.60 20.57 9.72
C SER A 112 3.68 19.41 9.39
N HIS A 113 3.75 18.88 8.17
CA HIS A 113 3.07 17.63 7.84
C HIS A 113 3.84 16.43 8.39
N ASP A 114 3.10 15.35 8.71
CA ASP A 114 3.68 14.10 9.18
C ASP A 114 4.68 13.52 8.18
N LYS A 115 5.72 12.92 8.76
CA LYS A 115 7.08 12.80 8.23
C LYS A 115 7.25 11.96 6.96
N CYS A 116 6.21 11.46 6.29
CA CYS A 116 6.45 10.79 5.01
C CYS A 116 7.02 11.82 4.01
N ALA A 117 8.17 11.53 3.39
CA ALA A 117 8.86 12.46 2.49
C ALA A 117 7.96 13.06 1.39
N ALA A 118 6.80 12.47 1.11
CA ALA A 118 5.79 12.97 0.21
C ALA A 118 5.42 14.43 0.54
N GLY A 119 5.91 15.37 -0.27
CA GLY A 119 5.74 16.81 -0.04
C GLY A 119 7.07 17.56 -0.03
N SER A 120 8.16 16.93 0.39
CA SER A 120 9.49 17.53 0.51
C SER A 120 10.25 17.56 -0.82
N GLY A 121 11.39 18.28 -0.87
CA GLY A 121 12.24 18.31 -2.06
C GLY A 121 12.72 16.91 -2.48
N GLU A 122 13.08 16.07 -1.52
CA GLU A 122 13.54 14.69 -1.75
C GLU A 122 12.49 13.84 -2.46
N PHE A 123 11.20 14.05 -2.16
CA PHE A 123 10.13 13.32 -2.84
C PHE A 123 10.08 13.61 -4.35
N PHE A 124 10.35 14.85 -4.75
CA PHE A 124 10.45 15.21 -6.16
C PHE A 124 11.70 14.59 -6.80
N ILE A 125 12.86 14.67 -6.12
CA ILE A 125 14.12 14.05 -6.57
C ILE A 125 13.93 12.54 -6.82
N GLN A 126 13.31 11.83 -5.87
CA GLN A 126 13.03 10.40 -6.00
C GLN A 126 12.15 10.06 -7.21
N GLN A 127 11.24 10.96 -7.64
CA GLN A 127 10.42 10.71 -8.82
C GLN A 127 11.20 10.95 -10.12
N ILE A 128 12.03 12.00 -10.19
CA ILE A 128 12.78 12.34 -11.41
C ILE A 128 13.95 11.39 -11.68
N ASP A 129 14.63 10.91 -10.63
CA ASP A 129 15.74 9.95 -10.75
C ASP A 129 15.27 8.65 -11.41
N ARG A 130 14.03 8.24 -11.10
CA ARG A 130 13.39 7.06 -11.71
C ARG A 130 13.02 7.26 -13.17
N LEU A 131 12.68 8.49 -13.55
CA LEU A 131 12.45 8.85 -14.94
C LEU A 131 13.77 9.00 -15.71
N GLY A 132 14.91 8.99 -15.01
CA GLY A 132 16.23 9.22 -15.60
C GLY A 132 16.42 10.65 -16.08
N ILE A 133 15.72 11.61 -15.46
CA ILE A 133 15.67 13.02 -15.88
C ILE A 133 16.41 13.87 -14.86
N SER A 134 17.25 14.79 -15.34
CA SER A 134 17.94 15.76 -14.48
C SER A 134 16.95 16.72 -13.81
N LEU A 135 17.30 17.25 -12.63
CA LEU A 135 16.45 18.23 -11.92
C LEU A 135 16.10 19.44 -12.80
N GLU A 136 17.06 19.97 -13.55
CA GLU A 136 16.85 21.12 -14.43
C GLU A 136 15.86 20.82 -15.56
N GLU A 137 15.97 19.65 -16.18
CA GLU A 137 15.06 19.21 -17.23
C GLU A 137 13.66 18.94 -16.68
N ALA A 138 13.57 18.29 -15.51
CA ALA A 138 12.30 18.01 -14.86
C ALA A 138 11.54 19.30 -14.52
N ILE A 139 12.23 20.33 -14.01
CA ILE A 139 11.62 21.65 -13.74
C ILE A 139 11.09 22.27 -15.04
N LYS A 140 11.84 22.20 -16.14
CA LYS A 140 11.41 22.72 -17.45
C LYS A 140 10.18 21.99 -18.00
N LEU A 141 10.13 20.66 -17.87
CA LEU A 141 9.01 19.83 -18.31
C LEU A 141 7.76 20.07 -17.46
N ALA A 142 7.91 20.21 -16.14
CA ALA A 142 6.79 20.46 -15.21
C ALA A 142 6.04 21.79 -15.47
N HIS A 143 6.63 22.74 -16.21
CA HIS A 143 5.93 23.96 -16.63
C HIS A 143 4.88 23.72 -17.74
N LYS A 144 4.99 22.61 -18.47
CA LYS A 144 4.20 22.34 -19.69
C LYS A 144 3.08 21.31 -19.47
N GLY A 145 3.16 20.52 -18.41
CA GLY A 145 2.20 19.46 -18.12
C GLY A 145 0.87 19.97 -17.58
N LYS A 146 -0.13 19.09 -17.63
CA LYS A 146 -1.45 19.29 -17.00
C LYS A 146 -1.52 18.51 -15.70
N LYS A 147 -2.29 19.04 -14.74
CA LYS A 147 -2.60 18.33 -13.50
C LYS A 147 -3.43 17.08 -13.83
N THR A 148 -2.99 15.93 -13.34
CA THR A 148 -3.67 14.63 -13.37
C THR A 148 -3.71 14.05 -11.96
N GLU A 149 -4.68 13.17 -11.69
CA GLU A 149 -4.80 12.52 -10.40
C GLU A 149 -3.59 11.59 -10.16
N LEU A 150 -3.00 11.64 -8.96
CA LEU A 150 -1.87 10.80 -8.56
C LEU A 150 -1.98 10.37 -7.11
N ALA A 151 -1.72 9.08 -6.86
CA ALA A 151 -1.58 8.50 -5.53
C ALA A 151 -0.33 9.02 -4.80
N SER A 152 -0.38 10.25 -4.30
CA SER A 152 0.79 11.07 -3.92
C SER A 152 0.99 11.23 -2.41
N ARG A 153 0.23 10.49 -1.59
CA ARG A 153 0.42 10.48 -0.13
C ARG A 153 1.70 9.79 0.31
N CYS A 154 2.20 8.85 -0.48
CA CYS A 154 3.41 8.08 -0.18
C CYS A 154 4.27 7.96 -1.43
N SER A 155 5.59 8.11 -1.31
CA SER A 155 6.54 7.97 -2.43
C SER A 155 6.47 6.61 -3.11
N VAL A 156 6.14 5.57 -2.35
CA VAL A 156 5.97 4.20 -2.86
C VAL A 156 4.69 4.05 -3.68
N HIS A 157 3.57 4.57 -3.20
CA HIS A 157 2.31 4.52 -3.94
C HIS A 157 2.39 5.37 -5.21
N CYS A 158 2.98 6.56 -5.11
CA CYS A 158 3.16 7.48 -6.23
C CYS A 158 4.00 6.84 -7.34
N LYS A 159 5.02 6.06 -6.97
CA LYS A 159 5.83 5.26 -7.91
C LYS A 159 4.99 4.34 -8.78
N SER A 160 4.19 3.51 -8.12
CA SER A 160 3.42 2.46 -8.78
C SER A 160 2.38 3.08 -9.70
N ASP A 161 1.77 4.18 -9.26
CA ASP A 161 0.77 4.92 -10.03
C ASP A 161 1.38 5.66 -11.23
N ILE A 162 2.51 6.37 -11.07
CA ILE A 162 3.28 6.99 -12.16
C ILE A 162 3.64 5.94 -13.22
N THR A 163 4.20 4.81 -12.76
CA THR A 163 4.60 3.71 -13.65
C THR A 163 3.39 3.17 -14.40
N HIS A 164 2.28 2.94 -13.71
CA HIS A 164 1.04 2.43 -14.29
C HIS A 164 0.43 3.39 -15.32
N LYS A 165 0.36 4.69 -15.03
CA LYS A 165 -0.18 5.72 -15.94
C LYS A 165 0.69 5.89 -17.18
N LEU A 166 2.02 5.90 -17.05
CA LEU A 166 2.95 5.91 -18.19
C LEU A 166 2.76 4.66 -19.06
N ASN A 167 2.73 3.50 -18.42
CA ASN A 167 2.55 2.20 -19.05
C ASN A 167 1.25 2.07 -19.86
N ARG A 168 0.18 2.73 -19.41
CA ARG A 168 -1.12 2.75 -20.10
C ARG A 168 -1.26 3.92 -21.10
N GLY A 169 -0.28 4.81 -21.16
CA GLY A 169 -0.35 6.03 -21.97
C GLY A 169 -1.43 7.02 -21.49
N GLU A 170 -1.82 6.95 -20.21
CA GLU A 170 -2.86 7.82 -19.63
C GLU A 170 -2.35 9.23 -19.31
N SER A 171 -1.04 9.40 -19.16
CA SER A 171 -0.42 10.69 -18.82
C SER A 171 0.99 10.78 -19.41
N THR A 172 1.41 12.00 -19.76
CA THR A 172 2.78 12.27 -20.23
C THR A 172 3.74 12.47 -19.05
N ILE A 173 5.05 12.45 -19.30
CA ILE A 173 6.05 12.74 -18.25
C ILE A 173 5.83 14.15 -17.71
N GLU A 174 5.53 15.11 -18.59
CA GLU A 174 5.20 16.49 -18.23
C GLU A 174 4.01 16.54 -17.27
N ASP A 175 2.91 15.85 -17.59
CA ASP A 175 1.70 15.81 -16.74
C ASP A 175 2.03 15.25 -15.35
N LEU A 176 2.83 14.19 -15.29
CA LEU A 176 3.20 13.53 -14.03
C LEU A 176 4.10 14.43 -13.17
N LEU A 177 5.10 15.07 -13.76
CA LEU A 177 5.98 16.01 -13.05
C LEU A 177 5.20 17.22 -12.51
N THR A 178 4.32 17.81 -13.32
CA THR A 178 3.42 18.88 -12.86
C THR A 178 2.53 18.41 -11.71
N SER A 179 2.02 17.18 -11.78
CA SER A 179 1.09 16.63 -10.78
C SER A 179 1.78 16.28 -9.47
N VAL A 180 3.04 15.81 -9.50
CA VAL A 180 3.86 15.60 -8.30
C VAL A 180 4.08 16.93 -7.58
N LEU A 181 4.47 18.00 -8.30
CA LEU A 181 4.62 19.33 -7.70
C LEU A 181 3.29 19.90 -7.21
N ALA A 182 2.20 19.72 -7.96
CA ALA A 182 0.86 20.16 -7.55
C ALA A 182 0.41 19.46 -6.26
N SER A 183 0.71 18.18 -6.09
CA SER A 183 0.46 17.47 -4.84
C SER A 183 1.23 18.07 -3.65
N MET A 184 2.51 18.42 -3.85
CA MET A 184 3.30 19.09 -2.82
C MET A 184 2.69 20.46 -2.44
N VAL A 185 2.25 21.24 -3.44
CA VAL A 185 1.57 22.52 -3.23
C VAL A 185 0.24 22.36 -2.49
N ASN A 186 -0.56 21.33 -2.82
CA ASN A 186 -1.81 21.06 -2.13
C ASN A 186 -1.62 20.79 -0.62
N LYS A 187 -0.52 20.14 -0.23
CA LYS A 187 -0.18 19.95 1.19
C LYS A 187 0.15 21.27 1.89
N ILE A 188 0.81 22.18 1.18
CA ILE A 188 1.09 23.53 1.69
C ILE A 188 -0.18 24.33 1.84
N ARG A 189 -1.10 24.24 0.89
CA ARG A 189 -2.44 24.83 1.01
C ARG A 189 -3.14 24.34 2.28
N GLY A 190 -3.03 23.04 2.58
CA GLY A 190 -3.47 22.46 3.85
C GLY A 190 -2.83 23.11 5.08
N LEU A 191 -1.51 23.30 5.11
CA LEU A 191 -0.81 23.99 6.21
C LEU A 191 -1.24 25.45 6.38
N VAL A 192 -1.41 26.17 5.27
CA VAL A 192 -1.86 27.57 5.27
C VAL A 192 -3.27 27.66 5.87
N VAL A 193 -4.19 26.78 5.45
CA VAL A 193 -5.53 26.69 6.05
C VAL A 193 -5.45 26.31 7.54
N GLN A 194 -4.58 25.37 7.90
CA GLN A 194 -4.39 24.93 9.29
C GLN A 194 -3.79 26.01 10.20
N SER A 195 -3.04 26.97 9.65
CA SER A 195 -2.46 28.09 10.40
C SER A 195 -3.53 28.93 11.10
N ARG A 196 -4.76 28.96 10.55
CA ARG A 196 -5.88 29.81 11.00
C ARG A 196 -5.53 31.31 11.03
N VAL A 197 -4.46 31.71 10.35
CA VAL A 197 -4.10 33.10 10.11
C VAL A 197 -4.60 33.50 8.72
N ASN A 198 -5.09 34.73 8.59
CA ASN A 198 -5.40 35.29 7.28
C ASN A 198 -4.09 35.68 6.58
N VAL A 199 -3.45 34.70 5.95
CA VAL A 199 -2.17 34.89 5.28
C VAL A 199 -2.35 35.80 4.07
N LYS A 200 -1.73 36.97 4.10
CA LYS A 200 -1.64 37.90 2.97
C LYS A 200 -0.26 37.88 2.34
N LYS A 201 0.80 37.64 3.14
CA LYS A 201 2.18 37.69 2.70
C LYS A 201 2.98 36.51 3.28
N LEU A 202 3.60 35.74 2.39
CA LEU A 202 4.27 34.49 2.70
C LEU A 202 5.71 34.52 2.16
N LEU A 203 6.69 34.33 3.04
CA LEU A 203 8.10 34.18 2.64
C LEU A 203 8.41 32.71 2.37
N VAL A 204 8.97 32.38 1.20
CA VAL A 204 9.44 31.02 0.88
C VAL A 204 10.95 30.94 1.10
N ILE A 205 11.39 29.96 1.89
CA ILE A 205 12.81 29.65 2.15
C ILE A 205 13.11 28.17 1.90
N GLY A 206 14.39 27.80 1.91
CA GLY A 206 14.87 26.44 1.68
C GLY A 206 15.13 26.11 0.21
N GLY A 207 15.71 24.94 -0.06
CA GLY A 207 16.22 24.58 -1.38
C GLY A 207 15.17 24.51 -2.50
N VAL A 208 13.92 24.14 -2.17
CA VAL A 208 12.83 24.04 -3.16
C VAL A 208 12.40 25.42 -3.67
N SER A 209 12.79 26.52 -3.00
CA SER A 209 12.53 27.88 -3.49
C SER A 209 13.16 28.15 -4.87
N LEU A 210 14.17 27.37 -5.27
CA LEU A 210 14.80 27.42 -6.59
C LEU A 210 13.96 26.75 -7.70
N ASN A 211 12.94 25.97 -7.35
CA ASN A 211 12.09 25.27 -8.32
C ASN A 211 11.01 26.22 -8.86
N THR A 212 11.26 26.79 -10.04
CA THR A 212 10.36 27.77 -10.66
C THR A 212 8.98 27.21 -11.02
N ALA A 213 8.87 25.92 -11.36
CA ALA A 213 7.58 25.28 -11.67
C ALA A 213 6.74 25.14 -10.40
N PHE A 214 7.38 24.76 -9.29
CA PHE A 214 6.73 24.69 -8.00
C PHE A 214 6.22 26.06 -7.53
N ILE A 215 7.05 27.11 -7.62
CA ILE A 215 6.67 28.47 -7.20
C ILE A 215 5.50 29.00 -8.06
N LYS A 216 5.48 28.70 -9.35
CA LYS A 216 4.34 29.03 -10.24
C LYS A 216 3.05 28.37 -9.74
N LEU A 217 3.07 27.06 -9.51
CA LEU A 217 1.91 26.31 -9.02
C LEU A 217 1.45 26.81 -7.63
N LEU A 218 2.39 27.15 -6.74
CA LEU A 218 2.08 27.71 -5.42
C LEU A 218 1.33 29.03 -5.53
N LYS A 219 1.76 29.93 -6.44
CA LYS A 219 1.07 31.20 -6.70
C LYS A 219 -0.32 30.99 -7.32
N GLU A 220 -0.48 30.00 -8.19
CA GLU A 220 -1.77 29.64 -8.79
C GLU A 220 -2.76 29.11 -7.74
N GLU A 221 -2.30 28.31 -6.78
CA GLU A 221 -3.13 27.74 -5.71
C GLU A 221 -3.41 28.70 -4.55
N LEU A 222 -2.60 29.76 -4.40
CA LEU A 222 -2.77 30.81 -3.39
C LEU A 222 -2.90 32.21 -4.04
N PRO A 223 -3.95 32.47 -4.86
CA PRO A 223 -4.04 33.68 -5.67
C PRO A 223 -4.17 34.97 -4.85
N ASN A 224 -4.60 34.88 -3.59
CA ASN A 224 -4.78 36.02 -2.69
C ASN A 224 -3.59 36.23 -1.74
N VAL A 225 -2.50 35.46 -1.90
CA VAL A 225 -1.31 35.53 -1.05
C VAL A 225 -0.13 36.06 -1.87
N GLU A 226 0.53 37.10 -1.37
CA GLU A 226 1.80 37.58 -1.90
C GLU A 226 2.92 36.58 -1.52
N VAL A 227 3.29 35.71 -2.46
CA VAL A 227 4.41 34.76 -2.31
C VAL A 227 5.74 35.44 -2.66
N VAL A 228 6.60 35.63 -1.65
CA VAL A 228 7.86 36.37 -1.73
C VAL A 228 9.06 35.44 -1.66
N LEU A 229 10.08 35.75 -2.46
CA LEU A 229 11.41 35.13 -2.42
C LEU A 229 12.48 36.22 -2.28
N LYS A 230 13.54 35.94 -1.53
CA LYS A 230 14.73 36.79 -1.39
C LYS A 230 15.95 36.04 -1.92
N ASP A 231 17.04 36.76 -2.19
CA ASP A 231 18.29 36.14 -2.66
C ASP A 231 18.86 35.13 -1.65
N VAL A 232 18.63 35.37 -0.35
CA VAL A 232 19.00 34.46 0.74
C VAL A 232 18.03 33.30 0.96
N SER A 233 16.85 33.29 0.34
CA SER A 233 15.83 32.24 0.55
C SER A 233 16.38 30.80 0.46
N PRO A 234 17.25 30.43 -0.49
CA PRO A 234 17.74 29.05 -0.61
C PRO A 234 18.69 28.57 0.50
N VAL A 235 19.17 29.49 1.34
CA VAL A 235 20.19 29.29 2.39
C VAL A 235 19.84 30.06 3.69
N PHE A 236 18.55 30.33 3.90
CA PHE A 236 18.09 31.31 4.88
C PHE A 236 18.50 30.98 6.33
N GLU A 237 18.54 29.70 6.67
CA GLU A 237 18.98 29.22 7.98
C GLU A 237 20.47 29.53 8.21
N ALA A 238 21.31 29.34 7.19
CA ALA A 238 22.73 29.70 7.26
C ALA A 238 22.94 31.22 7.35
N TYR A 239 22.09 32.02 6.67
CA TYR A 239 22.10 33.47 6.80
C TYR A 239 21.76 33.91 8.24
N GLY A 240 20.72 33.32 8.83
CA GLY A 240 20.36 33.50 10.23
C GLY A 240 21.49 33.16 11.20
N ALA A 241 22.14 32.01 11.00
CA ALA A 241 23.30 31.59 11.79
C ALA A 241 24.46 32.58 11.68
N ALA A 242 24.75 33.11 10.48
CA ALA A 242 25.80 34.09 10.28
C ALA A 242 25.53 35.40 11.05
N LEU A 243 24.25 35.82 11.12
CA LEU A 243 23.83 36.98 11.90
C LEU A 243 23.91 36.73 13.41
N LEU A 244 23.62 35.51 13.88
CA LEU A 244 23.84 35.14 15.28
C LEU A 244 25.33 35.17 15.65
N ALA A 245 26.20 34.70 14.76
CA ALA A 245 27.65 34.82 14.92
C ALA A 245 28.10 36.29 14.98
N MET A 246 27.43 37.19 14.25
CA MET A 246 27.67 38.63 14.28
C MET A 246 27.19 39.28 15.58
N ASP A 247 26.02 38.89 16.08
CA ASP A 247 25.47 39.40 17.33
C ASP A 247 26.31 38.94 18.54
N ASN A 248 26.91 37.74 18.47
CA ASN A 248 27.71 37.16 19.54
C ASN A 248 28.97 36.41 19.05
N PRO A 249 30.05 37.11 18.70
CA PRO A 249 31.25 36.53 18.08
C PRO A 249 32.16 35.80 19.07
N ILE A 250 31.71 34.64 19.58
CA ILE A 250 32.44 33.81 20.54
C ILE A 250 33.26 32.73 19.83
N HIS A 251 32.63 31.98 18.92
CA HIS A 251 33.19 30.75 18.36
C HIS A 251 34.15 31.04 17.20
N LYS A 252 35.46 30.90 17.45
CA LYS A 252 36.53 31.09 16.43
C LYS A 252 36.82 29.83 15.60
N LYS A 253 36.16 28.73 15.91
CA LYS A 253 36.26 27.44 15.23
C LYS A 253 34.86 26.84 15.12
N LEU A 254 34.68 25.94 14.17
CA LEU A 254 33.45 25.18 14.03
C LEU A 254 33.31 24.19 15.20
N ASN A 255 32.16 24.20 15.87
CA ASN A 255 31.75 23.17 16.82
C ASN A 255 30.74 22.25 16.14
N LEU A 256 31.06 20.96 16.06
CA LEU A 256 30.17 19.92 15.52
C LEU A 256 29.92 18.85 16.57
N ILE A 257 28.67 18.44 16.71
CA ILE A 257 28.28 17.32 17.57
C ILE A 257 28.67 15.99 16.87
N THR A 258 29.41 15.07 17.51
CA THR A 258 29.92 13.85 16.85
C THR A 258 29.52 12.53 17.53
N SER A 259 28.43 12.50 18.31
CA SER A 259 28.01 11.27 19.00
C SER A 259 27.41 10.24 18.04
N LYS A 260 27.88 8.99 18.11
CA LYS A 260 27.26 7.85 17.41
C LYS A 260 25.97 7.42 18.11
N SER A 261 24.85 7.34 17.39
CA SER A 261 23.51 7.16 17.94
C SER A 261 22.84 5.82 17.60
N PHE A 262 23.49 4.96 16.82
CA PHE A 262 22.98 3.64 16.44
C PHE A 262 23.70 2.49 17.16
N SER A 263 22.93 1.44 17.46
CA SER A 263 23.49 0.18 17.96
C SER A 263 23.98 -0.70 16.80
N ALA A 264 24.76 -1.74 17.12
CA ALA A 264 25.30 -2.67 16.12
C ALA A 264 24.54 -4.01 16.11
N MET A 265 24.59 -4.70 14.97
CA MET A 265 24.10 -6.07 14.76
C MET A 265 25.25 -7.04 14.52
N PRO A 266 25.00 -8.36 14.60
CA PRO A 266 26.01 -9.38 14.28
C PRO A 266 26.50 -9.29 12.83
N SER A 267 27.69 -9.83 12.55
CA SER A 267 28.19 -9.94 11.19
C SER A 267 27.46 -11.06 10.44
N LEU A 268 27.03 -10.78 9.20
CA LEU A 268 26.27 -11.71 8.37
C LEU A 268 27.07 -12.97 7.99
N GLU A 269 28.38 -12.88 7.90
CA GLU A 269 29.25 -14.00 7.54
C GLU A 269 29.13 -15.19 8.53
N GLN A 270 28.75 -14.91 9.78
CA GLN A 270 28.55 -15.93 10.82
C GLN A 270 27.46 -16.95 10.47
N PHE A 271 26.51 -16.57 9.60
CA PHE A 271 25.32 -17.37 9.28
C PHE A 271 25.45 -18.13 7.95
N ARG A 272 26.58 -18.03 7.25
CA ARG A 272 26.82 -18.72 5.96
C ARG A 272 26.49 -20.21 5.99
N LYS A 273 26.86 -20.91 7.08
CA LYS A 273 26.68 -22.37 7.20
C LYS A 273 25.21 -22.81 7.31
N GLN A 274 24.30 -21.91 7.64
CA GLN A 274 22.87 -22.18 7.73
C GLN A 274 22.14 -21.97 6.39
N VAL A 275 22.88 -21.55 5.36
CA VAL A 275 22.33 -21.26 4.02
C VAL A 275 22.91 -22.23 3.00
N THR A 276 22.03 -22.98 2.35
CA THR A 276 22.38 -23.89 1.24
C THR A 276 21.98 -23.25 -0.08
N ILE A 277 22.92 -23.14 -1.01
CA ILE A 277 22.65 -22.68 -2.38
C ILE A 277 22.67 -23.91 -3.29
N ILE A 278 21.57 -24.16 -3.98
CA ILE A 278 21.41 -25.31 -4.89
C ILE A 278 22.11 -25.01 -6.22
N GLU A 279 22.86 -25.98 -6.74
CA GLU A 279 23.49 -25.88 -8.05
C GLU A 279 22.49 -26.07 -9.20
N ALA A 280 22.75 -25.40 -10.34
CA ALA A 280 21.91 -25.53 -11.51
C ALA A 280 21.99 -26.95 -12.10
N ILE A 281 20.84 -27.50 -12.53
CA ILE A 281 20.78 -28.75 -13.28
C ILE A 281 21.51 -28.53 -14.62
N LYS A 282 22.62 -29.23 -14.81
CA LYS A 282 23.38 -29.21 -16.06
C LYS A 282 22.67 -30.06 -17.10
N HIS A 283 22.31 -29.45 -18.23
CA HIS A 283 21.75 -30.17 -19.38
C HIS A 283 22.76 -31.18 -19.93
N LYS A 284 22.34 -32.43 -20.15
CA LYS A 284 23.26 -33.56 -20.37
C LYS A 284 23.48 -33.96 -21.85
N LYS A 285 22.82 -33.33 -22.84
CA LYS A 285 22.87 -33.77 -24.26
C LYS A 285 22.83 -32.62 -25.26
N GLU A 286 23.39 -32.80 -26.46
CA GLU A 286 23.09 -31.89 -27.58
C GLU A 286 21.61 -31.97 -27.98
N PHE A 287 21.02 -30.83 -28.33
CA PHE A 287 19.62 -30.74 -28.75
C PHE A 287 19.32 -31.70 -29.92
N LYS A 288 18.43 -32.68 -29.71
CA LYS A 288 17.95 -33.51 -30.83
C LYS A 288 17.08 -32.63 -31.72
N LYS A 289 17.19 -32.81 -33.05
CA LYS A 289 16.50 -32.04 -34.09
C LYS A 289 14.95 -32.03 -34.00
N ASP A 290 14.37 -32.88 -33.14
CA ASP A 290 12.94 -33.02 -32.87
C ASP A 290 12.56 -32.95 -31.37
N SER A 291 13.47 -32.50 -30.50
CA SER A 291 13.12 -32.24 -29.09
C SER A 291 12.06 -31.16 -29.01
N SER A 292 11.01 -31.40 -28.22
CA SER A 292 9.95 -30.43 -27.95
C SER A 292 10.09 -29.93 -26.52
N PHE A 293 10.09 -28.63 -26.32
CA PHE A 293 10.37 -28.00 -25.04
C PHE A 293 9.10 -27.50 -24.35
N LEU A 294 9.20 -27.35 -23.02
CA LEU A 294 8.22 -26.62 -22.21
C LEU A 294 8.62 -25.15 -22.17
N LEU A 295 7.68 -24.25 -22.45
CA LEU A 295 7.87 -22.81 -22.28
C LEU A 295 7.09 -22.34 -21.05
N GLY A 296 7.78 -21.78 -20.07
CA GLY A 296 7.16 -21.15 -18.91
C GLY A 296 7.30 -19.64 -18.99
N VAL A 297 6.21 -18.89 -18.77
CA VAL A 297 6.21 -17.43 -18.77
C VAL A 297 5.58 -16.91 -17.48
N ASP A 298 6.34 -16.20 -16.67
CA ASP A 298 5.84 -15.45 -15.50
C ASP A 298 5.73 -13.97 -15.87
N VAL A 299 4.49 -13.48 -15.99
CA VAL A 299 4.16 -12.13 -16.43
C VAL A 299 3.66 -11.32 -15.24
N GLY A 300 4.58 -10.72 -14.50
CA GLY A 300 4.26 -9.79 -13.43
C GLY A 300 3.91 -8.38 -13.94
N SER A 301 3.42 -7.54 -13.03
CA SER A 301 3.09 -6.13 -13.31
C SER A 301 4.32 -5.30 -13.68
N THR A 302 5.48 -5.65 -13.11
CA THR A 302 6.74 -4.91 -13.28
C THR A 302 7.76 -5.66 -14.14
N THR A 303 7.78 -6.99 -14.06
CA THR A 303 8.77 -7.83 -14.73
C THR A 303 8.12 -9.04 -15.40
N THR A 304 8.66 -9.43 -16.56
CA THR A 304 8.29 -10.63 -17.29
C THR A 304 9.51 -11.54 -17.37
N LYS A 305 9.32 -12.82 -17.08
CA LYS A 305 10.36 -13.85 -17.16
C LYS A 305 9.88 -14.98 -18.04
N ALA A 306 10.80 -15.56 -18.81
CA ALA A 306 10.53 -16.76 -19.57
C ALA A 306 11.65 -17.78 -19.38
N VAL A 307 11.28 -19.06 -19.35
CA VAL A 307 12.20 -20.18 -19.30
C VAL A 307 11.82 -21.20 -20.37
N LEU A 308 12.82 -21.78 -21.02
CA LEU A 308 12.70 -22.94 -21.88
C LEU A 308 13.26 -24.15 -21.13
N VAL A 309 12.45 -25.18 -20.94
CA VAL A 309 12.80 -26.35 -20.11
C VAL A 309 12.78 -27.61 -20.97
N ASP A 310 13.82 -28.43 -20.84
CA ASP A 310 13.86 -29.76 -21.45
C ASP A 310 12.92 -30.71 -20.66
N PRO A 311 11.91 -31.34 -21.28
CA PRO A 311 10.95 -32.17 -20.56
C PRO A 311 11.54 -33.48 -20.02
N VAL A 312 12.77 -33.86 -20.42
CA VAL A 312 13.41 -35.13 -20.03
C VAL A 312 14.19 -34.98 -18.73
N ASP A 313 15.10 -34.00 -18.65
CA ASP A 313 15.93 -33.78 -17.46
C ASP A 313 15.51 -32.55 -16.64
N LEU A 314 14.50 -31.82 -17.11
CA LEU A 314 13.96 -30.61 -16.48
C LEU A 314 15.00 -29.50 -16.31
N ALA A 315 16.09 -29.53 -17.07
CA ALA A 315 17.07 -28.44 -17.09
C ALA A 315 16.48 -27.22 -17.82
N VAL A 316 16.76 -26.03 -17.28
CA VAL A 316 16.49 -24.76 -17.96
C VAL A 316 17.57 -24.56 -19.03
N VAL A 317 17.19 -24.65 -20.30
CA VAL A 317 18.13 -24.58 -21.44
C VAL A 317 18.30 -23.18 -21.99
N ALA A 318 17.35 -22.28 -21.74
CA ALA A 318 17.42 -20.86 -22.05
C ALA A 318 16.46 -20.09 -21.15
N SER A 319 16.77 -18.84 -20.85
CA SER A 319 15.88 -17.99 -20.05
C SER A 319 16.09 -16.52 -20.31
N PHE A 320 15.12 -15.70 -19.94
CA PHE A 320 15.26 -14.26 -19.94
C PHE A 320 14.42 -13.63 -18.81
N TYR A 321 14.96 -12.55 -18.23
CA TYR A 321 14.30 -11.72 -17.24
C TYR A 321 14.29 -10.29 -17.76
N GLY A 322 13.11 -9.69 -17.89
CA GLY A 322 12.94 -8.34 -18.44
C GLY A 322 11.88 -7.51 -17.71
N ARG A 323 11.80 -6.22 -18.05
CA ARG A 323 10.74 -5.32 -17.57
C ARG A 323 9.46 -5.50 -18.40
N THR A 324 8.30 -5.50 -17.75
CA THR A 324 6.99 -5.58 -18.41
C THR A 324 6.65 -4.29 -19.15
N SER A 325 7.07 -3.14 -18.60
CA SER A 325 6.87 -1.80 -19.18
C SER A 325 5.45 -1.54 -19.67
N GLY A 326 4.44 -2.02 -18.93
CA GLY A 326 3.03 -1.78 -19.25
C GLY A 326 2.43 -2.61 -20.35
N ASN A 327 3.26 -3.26 -21.16
CA ASN A 327 2.83 -4.06 -22.29
C ASN A 327 3.25 -5.52 -22.07
N PRO A 328 2.43 -6.32 -21.37
CA PRO A 328 2.77 -7.70 -21.04
C PRO A 328 2.97 -8.59 -22.28
N VAL A 329 2.28 -8.30 -23.38
CA VAL A 329 2.42 -9.04 -24.65
C VAL A 329 3.76 -8.73 -25.31
N GLU A 330 4.12 -7.46 -25.44
CA GLU A 330 5.41 -7.09 -26.05
C GLU A 330 6.59 -7.52 -25.17
N ALA A 331 6.47 -7.42 -23.84
CA ALA A 331 7.47 -7.94 -22.93
C ALA A 331 7.66 -9.46 -23.10
N THR A 332 6.57 -10.20 -23.29
CA THR A 332 6.61 -11.64 -23.58
C THR A 332 7.29 -11.93 -24.92
N ARG A 333 6.96 -11.17 -25.97
CA ARG A 333 7.63 -11.27 -27.29
C ARG A 333 9.13 -11.05 -27.17
N LYS A 334 9.55 -10.02 -26.42
CA LYS A 334 10.96 -9.77 -26.13
C LYS A 334 11.62 -10.95 -25.42
N CYS A 335 11.00 -11.47 -24.36
CA CYS A 335 11.54 -12.62 -23.63
C CYS A 335 11.75 -13.84 -24.54
N ILE A 336 10.79 -14.14 -25.41
CA ILE A 336 10.87 -15.28 -26.32
C ILE A 336 11.91 -15.03 -27.42
N ASN A 337 12.03 -13.81 -27.94
CA ASN A 337 13.11 -13.45 -28.89
C ASN A 337 14.51 -13.62 -28.29
N GLU A 338 14.69 -13.29 -27.00
CA GLU A 338 15.95 -13.51 -26.29
C GLU A 338 16.22 -14.99 -26.00
N ILE A 339 15.18 -15.81 -25.83
CA ILE A 339 15.34 -17.27 -25.81
C ILE A 339 15.77 -17.78 -27.19
N ILE A 340 15.15 -17.29 -28.27
CA ILE A 340 15.52 -17.65 -29.65
C ILE A 340 16.97 -17.26 -29.96
N SER A 341 17.47 -16.14 -29.43
CA SER A 341 18.88 -15.73 -29.65
C SER A 341 19.87 -16.68 -28.96
N GLN A 342 19.48 -17.31 -27.85
CA GLN A 342 20.31 -18.26 -27.10
C GLN A 342 20.33 -19.67 -27.72
N VAL A 343 19.18 -20.19 -28.18
CA VAL A 343 19.04 -21.61 -28.58
C VAL A 343 18.47 -21.82 -29.98
N GLY A 344 18.16 -20.76 -30.73
CA GLY A 344 17.52 -20.84 -32.04
C GLY A 344 16.01 -21.10 -31.96
N ASN A 345 15.38 -21.34 -33.12
CA ASN A 345 13.94 -21.61 -33.18
C ASN A 345 13.64 -23.08 -32.86
N GLN A 346 13.17 -23.34 -31.64
CA GLN A 346 12.88 -24.68 -31.14
C GLN A 346 11.39 -24.99 -31.14
N LYS A 347 11.04 -26.28 -31.26
CA LYS A 347 9.65 -26.76 -31.12
C LYS A 347 9.21 -26.68 -29.66
N ILE A 348 7.94 -26.33 -29.44
CA ILE A 348 7.34 -26.29 -28.10
C ILE A 348 6.05 -27.10 -28.08
N ASN A 349 5.88 -27.97 -27.07
CA ASN A 349 4.67 -28.79 -26.92
C ASN A 349 3.71 -28.21 -25.88
N LEU A 350 4.22 -27.54 -24.85
CA LEU A 350 3.45 -27.02 -23.74
C LEU A 350 3.93 -25.62 -23.40
N VAL A 351 2.98 -24.72 -23.14
CA VAL A 351 3.24 -23.36 -22.72
C VAL A 351 2.47 -23.13 -21.43
N GLY A 352 3.14 -22.75 -20.35
CA GLY A 352 2.53 -22.35 -19.10
C GLY A 352 2.67 -20.86 -18.87
N VAL A 353 1.61 -20.18 -18.42
CA VAL A 353 1.65 -18.74 -18.13
C VAL A 353 1.14 -18.45 -16.71
N THR A 354 1.90 -17.66 -15.96
CA THR A 354 1.58 -17.23 -14.59
C THR A 354 1.83 -15.73 -14.40
N GLY A 355 1.62 -15.22 -13.18
CA GLY A 355 1.71 -13.81 -12.82
C GLY A 355 0.42 -13.02 -13.06
N SER A 356 0.46 -11.71 -12.84
CA SER A 356 -0.71 -10.82 -12.96
C SER A 356 -1.18 -10.59 -14.40
N GLY A 357 -0.28 -10.68 -15.39
CA GLY A 357 -0.58 -10.52 -16.82
C GLY A 357 -0.94 -11.84 -17.53
N ARG A 358 -1.13 -12.93 -16.79
CA ARG A 358 -1.23 -14.29 -17.34
C ARG A 358 -2.43 -14.53 -18.25
N GLU A 359 -3.56 -13.87 -18.01
CA GLU A 359 -4.78 -14.09 -18.79
C GLU A 359 -4.64 -13.54 -20.21
N ILE A 360 -4.18 -12.29 -20.34
CA ILE A 360 -3.94 -11.67 -21.66
C ILE A 360 -2.80 -12.36 -22.42
N VAL A 361 -1.71 -12.73 -21.73
CA VAL A 361 -0.58 -13.44 -22.36
C VAL A 361 -0.92 -14.89 -22.70
N GLY A 362 -1.71 -15.56 -21.86
CA GLY A 362 -2.24 -16.88 -22.15
C GLY A 362 -3.08 -16.87 -23.42
N ALA A 363 -3.98 -15.89 -23.57
CA ALA A 363 -4.81 -15.72 -24.76
C ALA A 363 -3.95 -15.43 -26.01
N TYR A 364 -2.91 -14.60 -25.85
CA TYR A 364 -1.94 -14.29 -26.88
C TYR A 364 -1.20 -15.56 -27.38
N LEU A 365 -0.56 -16.29 -26.46
CA LEU A 365 0.23 -17.49 -26.76
C LEU A 365 -0.65 -18.71 -27.11
N GLY A 366 -1.93 -18.69 -26.75
CA GLY A 366 -2.89 -19.74 -27.06
C GLY A 366 -2.85 -20.97 -26.18
N THR A 367 -2.50 -20.81 -24.92
CA THR A 367 -2.41 -21.93 -23.98
C THR A 367 -3.50 -21.89 -22.93
N SER A 368 -4.15 -23.00 -22.63
CA SER A 368 -5.08 -23.10 -21.50
C SER A 368 -4.37 -23.22 -20.14
N ALA A 369 -3.06 -23.45 -20.11
CA ALA A 369 -2.27 -23.62 -18.88
C ALA A 369 -1.93 -22.27 -18.23
N VAL A 370 -2.96 -21.60 -17.74
CA VAL A 370 -2.88 -20.28 -17.12
C VAL A 370 -3.29 -20.41 -15.66
N TYR A 371 -2.29 -20.42 -14.78
CA TYR A 371 -2.46 -20.66 -13.33
C TYR A 371 -1.82 -19.55 -12.50
N ASN A 372 -2.26 -19.41 -11.26
CA ASN A 372 -1.77 -18.34 -10.38
C ASN A 372 -0.27 -18.49 -10.07
N GLU A 373 0.35 -17.41 -9.61
CA GLU A 373 1.79 -17.41 -9.30
C GLU A 373 2.13 -18.18 -8.02
N ILE A 374 1.20 -18.27 -7.07
CA ILE A 374 1.40 -18.95 -5.78
C ILE A 374 1.65 -20.44 -5.98
N SER A 375 0.82 -21.09 -6.79
CA SER A 375 0.94 -22.48 -7.17
C SER A 375 2.19 -22.71 -8.02
N ALA A 376 2.49 -21.83 -8.97
CA ALA A 376 3.71 -21.93 -9.78
C ALA A 376 4.97 -21.86 -8.90
N HIS A 377 5.07 -20.83 -8.05
CA HIS A 377 6.20 -20.67 -7.13
C HIS A 377 6.30 -21.83 -6.12
N SER A 378 5.18 -22.28 -5.55
CA SER A 378 5.15 -23.42 -4.62
C SER A 378 5.61 -24.71 -5.29
N ARG A 379 5.10 -25.00 -6.48
CA ARG A 379 5.48 -26.19 -7.25
C ARG A 379 6.95 -26.18 -7.62
N GLY A 380 7.48 -25.01 -8.00
CA GLY A 380 8.90 -24.82 -8.28
C GLY A 380 9.78 -25.04 -7.06
N ALA A 381 9.39 -24.51 -5.88
CA ALA A 381 10.12 -24.72 -4.63
C ALA A 381 10.18 -26.21 -4.24
N VAL A 382 9.02 -26.89 -4.23
CA VAL A 382 8.90 -28.32 -3.88
C VAL A 382 9.68 -29.22 -4.83
N PHE A 383 9.87 -28.81 -6.09
CA PHE A 383 10.73 -29.54 -7.03
C PHE A 383 12.20 -29.55 -6.59
N PHE A 384 12.72 -28.40 -6.16
CA PHE A 384 14.11 -28.27 -5.77
C PHE A 384 14.39 -28.87 -4.39
N ASP A 385 13.41 -28.82 -3.49
CA ASP A 385 13.51 -29.38 -2.15
C ASP A 385 12.14 -29.84 -1.65
N PRO A 386 11.83 -31.16 -1.66
CA PRO A 386 10.53 -31.68 -1.21
C PRO A 386 10.24 -31.46 0.28
N GLU A 387 11.26 -31.15 1.10
CA GLU A 387 11.12 -30.92 2.54
C GLU A 387 10.85 -29.45 2.88
N VAL A 388 10.80 -28.55 1.90
CA VAL A 388 10.42 -27.16 2.16
C VAL A 388 8.99 -27.07 2.66
N ASP A 389 8.82 -26.35 3.77
CA ASP A 389 7.51 -26.04 4.33
C ASP A 389 7.19 -24.54 4.31
N THR A 390 8.19 -23.69 4.08
CA THR A 390 8.03 -22.23 4.10
C THR A 390 8.75 -21.60 2.93
N ILE A 391 8.07 -20.74 2.18
CA ILE A 391 8.68 -19.99 1.08
C ILE A 391 8.69 -18.51 1.42
N PHE A 392 9.89 -17.93 1.39
CA PHE A 392 10.08 -16.49 1.36
C PHE A 392 10.40 -16.06 -0.08
N GLU A 393 9.54 -15.26 -0.70
CA GLU A 393 9.78 -14.70 -2.02
C GLU A 393 9.88 -13.19 -1.90
N ILE A 394 11.01 -12.63 -2.34
CA ILE A 394 11.21 -11.18 -2.37
C ILE A 394 11.53 -10.74 -3.80
N GLY A 395 10.54 -10.12 -4.42
CA GLY A 395 10.64 -9.47 -5.72
C GLY A 395 11.12 -8.02 -5.61
N GLY A 396 11.07 -7.32 -6.75
CA GLY A 396 11.48 -5.92 -6.82
C GLY A 396 10.47 -4.95 -6.21
N GLN A 397 9.17 -5.22 -6.32
CA GLN A 397 8.08 -4.34 -5.85
C GLN A 397 7.13 -5.01 -4.86
N ASP A 398 7.13 -6.34 -4.81
CA ASP A 398 6.26 -7.15 -3.96
C ASP A 398 7.10 -8.23 -3.25
N SER A 399 6.55 -8.76 -2.18
CA SER A 399 7.15 -9.81 -1.38
C SER A 399 6.07 -10.69 -0.83
N LYS A 400 6.28 -12.00 -0.94
CA LYS A 400 5.29 -13.02 -0.67
C LYS A 400 5.82 -14.01 0.35
N TYR A 401 4.92 -14.46 1.20
CA TYR A 401 5.12 -15.55 2.15
C TYR A 401 4.15 -16.67 1.77
N MET A 402 4.62 -17.92 1.79
CA MET A 402 3.76 -19.09 1.63
C MET A 402 4.14 -20.14 2.67
N PHE A 403 3.14 -20.78 3.28
CA PHE A 403 3.32 -21.98 4.10
C PHE A 403 2.76 -23.18 3.34
N LEU A 404 3.55 -24.24 3.28
CA LEU A 404 3.22 -25.46 2.56
C LEU A 404 2.93 -26.60 3.55
N GLN A 405 1.93 -27.40 3.23
CA GLN A 405 1.68 -28.68 3.87
C GLN A 405 1.62 -29.74 2.79
N ASN A 406 2.47 -30.77 2.89
CA ASN A 406 2.62 -31.82 1.85
C ASN A 406 2.91 -31.24 0.46
N GLY A 407 3.69 -30.15 0.38
CA GLY A 407 4.01 -29.45 -0.87
C GLY A 407 2.87 -28.60 -1.46
N VAL A 408 1.75 -28.48 -0.76
CA VAL A 408 0.57 -27.68 -1.18
C VAL A 408 0.49 -26.41 -0.34
N PRO A 409 0.32 -25.22 -0.94
CA PRO A 409 0.18 -23.98 -0.18
C PRO A 409 -1.13 -23.96 0.61
N VAL A 410 -1.03 -23.78 1.94
CA VAL A 410 -2.17 -23.70 2.87
C VAL A 410 -2.31 -22.32 3.53
N ASP A 411 -1.22 -21.53 3.59
CA ASP A 411 -1.26 -20.12 4.01
C ASP A 411 -0.43 -19.27 3.02
N TYR A 412 -0.85 -18.03 2.86
CA TYR A 412 -0.25 -17.06 1.96
C TYR A 412 -0.37 -15.63 2.50
N ALA A 413 0.68 -14.85 2.29
CA ALA A 413 0.68 -13.42 2.55
C ALA A 413 1.48 -12.67 1.49
N MET A 414 1.12 -11.40 1.29
CA MET A 414 1.89 -10.47 0.47
C MET A 414 1.89 -9.10 1.14
N ASN A 415 3.00 -8.35 1.04
CA ASN A 415 3.07 -6.97 1.54
C ASN A 415 1.94 -6.11 0.95
N ALA A 416 1.32 -5.27 1.79
CA ALA A 416 0.42 -4.22 1.34
C ALA A 416 1.24 -3.06 0.76
N THR A 417 1.35 -2.96 -0.58
CA THR A 417 1.91 -1.86 -1.40
C THR A 417 3.16 -1.12 -0.86
N CYS A 418 3.90 -1.71 0.08
CA CYS A 418 4.98 -1.08 0.83
C CYS A 418 6.32 -1.62 0.32
N SER A 419 7.24 -0.73 -0.04
CA SER A 419 8.56 -1.11 -0.56
C SER A 419 9.56 -1.52 0.51
N ALA A 420 9.31 -1.21 1.79
CA ALA A 420 10.30 -1.35 2.87
C ALA A 420 10.83 -2.79 3.08
N GLY A 421 10.15 -3.81 2.51
CA GLY A 421 10.59 -5.21 2.52
C GLY A 421 10.92 -5.78 1.14
N THR A 422 11.13 -4.95 0.11
CA THR A 422 11.28 -5.38 -1.30
C THR A 422 12.63 -5.01 -1.87
N GLY A 423 13.01 -5.63 -3.00
CA GLY A 423 14.30 -5.38 -3.64
C GLY A 423 14.52 -3.93 -4.07
N SER A 424 13.46 -3.21 -4.43
CA SER A 424 13.63 -1.80 -4.83
C SER A 424 13.98 -0.89 -3.66
N PHE A 425 13.59 -1.21 -2.42
CA PHE A 425 14.08 -0.48 -1.26
C PHE A 425 15.59 -0.64 -1.10
N LEU A 426 16.09 -1.88 -1.18
CA LEU A 426 17.50 -2.17 -1.01
C LEU A 426 18.34 -1.55 -2.14
N GLU A 427 17.88 -1.68 -3.39
CA GLU A 427 18.53 -1.09 -4.57
C GLU A 427 18.55 0.45 -4.49
N GLU A 428 17.41 1.09 -4.21
CA GLU A 428 17.31 2.56 -4.18
C GLU A 428 18.10 3.16 -3.01
N SER A 429 18.03 2.56 -1.82
CA SER A 429 18.76 3.07 -0.64
C SER A 429 20.28 2.90 -0.82
N ALA A 430 20.72 1.75 -1.37
CA ALA A 430 22.13 1.50 -1.63
C ALA A 430 22.66 2.36 -2.79
N LYS A 431 21.89 2.58 -3.86
CA LYS A 431 22.33 3.40 -4.99
C LYS A 431 22.25 4.89 -4.70
N GLY A 432 21.18 5.36 -4.09
CA GLY A 432 20.89 6.78 -3.88
C GLY A 432 21.85 7.43 -2.89
N ASP A 433 21.83 7.00 -1.63
CA ASP A 433 22.65 7.62 -0.58
C ASP A 433 24.07 7.05 -0.51
N LEU A 434 24.26 5.80 -0.95
CA LEU A 434 25.55 5.12 -0.85
C LEU A 434 26.26 4.95 -2.18
N GLY A 435 25.64 5.16 -3.35
CA GLY A 435 26.31 4.97 -4.64
C GLY A 435 26.78 3.54 -4.92
N ILE A 436 26.11 2.53 -4.35
CA ILE A 436 26.45 1.11 -4.49
C ILE A 436 25.49 0.46 -5.49
N ASP A 437 26.06 -0.14 -6.52
CA ASP A 437 25.30 -0.93 -7.49
C ASP A 437 24.74 -2.22 -6.86
N VAL A 438 23.55 -2.63 -7.31
CA VAL A 438 22.83 -3.80 -6.80
C VAL A 438 23.69 -5.07 -6.77
N HIS A 439 24.59 -5.24 -7.73
CA HIS A 439 25.47 -6.42 -7.80
C HIS A 439 26.55 -6.45 -6.71
N ASN A 440 26.89 -5.30 -6.13
CA ASN A 440 27.94 -5.16 -5.11
C ASN A 440 27.38 -5.19 -3.68
N ILE A 441 26.06 -5.08 -3.51
CA ILE A 441 25.43 -5.04 -2.18
C ILE A 441 25.76 -6.30 -1.37
N SER A 442 25.61 -7.49 -1.97
CA SER A 442 25.81 -8.75 -1.24
C SER A 442 27.22 -8.87 -0.66
N LYS A 443 28.24 -8.54 -1.45
CA LYS A 443 29.62 -8.62 -1.00
C LYS A 443 29.88 -7.59 0.11
N THR A 444 29.47 -6.36 -0.12
CA THR A 444 29.67 -5.24 0.81
C THR A 444 28.98 -5.48 2.16
N ALA A 445 27.78 -6.08 2.15
CA ALA A 445 27.06 -6.44 3.37
C ALA A 445 27.72 -7.58 4.15
N ILE A 446 28.29 -8.57 3.45
CA ILE A 446 28.98 -9.71 4.07
C ILE A 446 30.29 -9.25 4.73
N ASP A 447 30.99 -8.30 4.11
CA ASP A 447 32.25 -7.75 4.63
C ASP A 447 32.05 -6.88 5.89
N ALA A 448 30.79 -6.56 6.26
CA ALA A 448 30.48 -5.74 7.42
C ALA A 448 30.74 -6.48 8.75
N GLU A 449 31.66 -5.94 9.55
CA GLU A 449 32.01 -6.49 10.88
C GLU A 449 30.97 -6.12 11.95
N SER A 450 30.35 -4.95 11.84
CA SER A 450 29.42 -4.40 12.83
C SER A 450 28.27 -3.61 12.18
N PRO A 451 27.36 -4.31 11.45
CA PRO A 451 26.23 -3.67 10.77
C PRO A 451 25.40 -2.72 11.65
N VAL A 452 24.95 -1.61 11.08
CA VAL A 452 24.17 -0.58 11.80
C VAL A 452 22.73 -1.06 12.03
N ARG A 453 22.24 -1.01 13.27
CA ARG A 453 20.82 -1.18 13.58
C ARG A 453 20.09 0.15 13.41
N PHE A 454 19.45 0.32 12.26
CA PHE A 454 18.60 1.48 12.00
C PHE A 454 17.39 1.51 12.94
N LYS A 455 16.88 2.72 13.20
CA LYS A 455 15.70 3.00 14.02
C LYS A 455 14.42 2.98 13.18
N ALA A 456 14.53 3.33 11.90
CA ALA A 456 13.44 3.43 10.97
C ALA A 456 13.15 2.12 10.23
N ASP A 457 11.89 1.67 10.25
CA ASP A 457 11.42 0.51 9.46
C ASP A 457 10.80 0.92 8.10
N CYS A 458 10.65 2.21 7.81
CA CYS A 458 10.02 2.67 6.57
C CYS A 458 11.05 3.03 5.51
N ALA A 459 10.80 2.66 4.26
CA ALA A 459 11.58 3.12 3.11
C ALA A 459 11.71 4.64 3.02
N ALA A 460 10.68 5.39 3.43
CA ALA A 460 10.71 6.84 3.41
C ALA A 460 11.60 7.45 4.53
N PHE A 461 11.91 6.69 5.58
CA PHE A 461 12.64 7.15 6.76
C PHE A 461 14.04 6.58 6.87
N ILE A 462 14.29 5.43 6.25
CA ILE A 462 15.60 4.78 6.32
C ILE A 462 16.69 5.71 5.78
N ASN A 463 16.40 6.54 4.77
CA ASN A 463 17.40 7.41 4.16
C ASN A 463 17.88 8.48 5.14
N THR A 464 17.00 8.99 6.01
CA THR A 464 17.39 9.87 7.11
C THR A 464 18.34 9.15 8.07
N ASP A 465 18.05 7.89 8.40
CA ASP A 465 18.91 7.07 9.26
C ASP A 465 20.27 6.75 8.59
N ILE A 466 20.28 6.43 7.29
CA ILE A 466 21.50 6.23 6.48
C ILE A 466 22.34 7.50 6.52
N ARG A 467 21.75 8.65 6.22
CA ARG A 467 22.45 9.95 6.22
C ARG A 467 23.01 10.26 7.58
N THR A 468 22.24 10.05 8.64
CA THR A 468 22.69 10.20 10.03
C THR A 468 23.87 9.27 10.34
N ALA A 469 23.83 8.00 9.91
CA ALA A 469 24.92 7.06 10.12
C ALA A 469 26.19 7.44 9.33
N MET A 470 26.06 7.91 8.09
CA MET A 470 27.20 8.43 7.30
C MET A 470 27.81 9.65 7.97
N GLN A 471 26.95 10.57 8.38
CA GLN A 471 27.25 11.78 9.13
C GLN A 471 28.04 11.44 10.41
N GLU A 472 27.59 10.45 11.19
CA GLU A 472 28.23 10.01 12.43
C GLU A 472 29.51 9.15 12.19
N GLY A 473 29.91 8.93 10.94
CA GLY A 473 31.14 8.23 10.58
C GLY A 473 31.07 6.71 10.72
N TYR A 474 29.92 6.10 10.45
CA TYR A 474 29.83 4.64 10.26
C TYR A 474 30.40 4.23 8.90
N GLY A 475 31.07 3.08 8.86
CA GLY A 475 31.59 2.50 7.62
C GLY A 475 30.48 2.17 6.63
N ARG A 476 30.72 2.38 5.33
CA ARG A 476 29.73 2.10 4.27
C ARG A 476 29.28 0.64 4.27
N ASP A 477 30.20 -0.29 4.50
CA ASP A 477 29.94 -1.72 4.72
C ASP A 477 28.93 -1.95 5.85
N ASN A 478 29.13 -1.34 7.01
CA ASN A 478 28.24 -1.47 8.17
C ASN A 478 26.85 -0.88 7.89
N ILE A 479 26.76 0.23 7.17
CA ILE A 479 25.49 0.82 6.75
C ILE A 479 24.76 -0.12 5.78
N VAL A 480 25.46 -0.71 4.80
CA VAL A 480 24.88 -1.67 3.84
C VAL A 480 24.43 -2.96 4.53
N GLY A 481 25.23 -3.49 5.45
CA GLY A 481 24.82 -4.63 6.29
C GLY A 481 23.55 -4.30 7.08
N GLY A 482 23.46 -3.08 7.61
CA GLY A 482 22.26 -2.57 8.28
C GLY A 482 21.03 -2.58 7.36
N LEU A 483 21.19 -2.20 6.09
CA LEU A 483 20.09 -2.21 5.11
C LEU A 483 19.62 -3.63 4.79
N VAL A 484 20.54 -4.59 4.76
CA VAL A 484 20.23 -6.01 4.56
C VAL A 484 19.46 -6.59 5.75
N TYR A 485 19.79 -6.19 6.97
CA TYR A 485 18.98 -6.55 8.14
C TYR A 485 17.62 -5.87 8.11
N SER A 486 17.54 -4.57 7.78
CA SER A 486 16.27 -3.84 7.70
C SER A 486 15.29 -4.43 6.68
N ILE A 487 15.75 -4.93 5.53
CA ILE A 487 14.86 -5.60 4.57
C ILE A 487 14.28 -6.91 5.15
N VAL A 488 15.07 -7.66 5.91
CA VAL A 488 14.63 -8.90 6.58
C VAL A 488 13.65 -8.59 7.72
N ASP A 489 13.98 -7.65 8.60
CA ASP A 489 13.09 -7.22 9.69
C ASP A 489 11.75 -6.72 9.14
N ASN A 490 11.78 -5.92 8.07
CA ASN A 490 10.57 -5.46 7.41
C ASN A 490 9.75 -6.60 6.79
N TYR A 491 10.40 -7.57 6.14
CA TYR A 491 9.72 -8.73 5.60
C TYR A 491 9.06 -9.56 6.71
N LEU A 492 9.80 -9.85 7.78
CA LEU A 492 9.31 -10.63 8.91
C LEU A 492 8.15 -9.96 9.63
N ASN A 493 8.20 -8.64 9.81
CA ASN A 493 7.14 -7.88 10.48
C ASN A 493 5.91 -7.64 9.60
N LYS A 494 6.10 -7.29 8.32
CA LYS A 494 5.01 -6.78 7.45
C LYS A 494 4.43 -7.82 6.49
N VAL A 495 5.23 -8.77 6.01
CA VAL A 495 4.78 -9.82 5.09
C VAL A 495 4.40 -11.07 5.88
N LYS A 496 5.38 -11.65 6.56
CA LYS A 496 5.21 -12.87 7.34
C LYS A 496 4.34 -12.62 8.58
N GLY A 497 4.63 -11.57 9.35
CA GLY A 497 3.90 -11.20 10.56
C GLY A 497 3.95 -12.29 11.63
N SER A 498 2.80 -12.64 12.19
CA SER A 498 2.67 -13.70 13.21
C SER A 498 2.52 -15.12 12.63
N ARG A 499 2.62 -15.29 11.30
CA ARG A 499 2.50 -16.60 10.65
C ARG A 499 3.59 -17.58 11.08
N THR A 500 3.39 -18.86 10.81
CA THR A 500 4.38 -19.88 11.17
C THR A 500 5.64 -19.77 10.30
N VAL A 501 6.80 -20.14 10.82
CA VAL A 501 7.97 -20.46 10.00
C VAL A 501 8.33 -21.88 10.37
N GLY A 502 8.26 -22.80 9.40
CA GLY A 502 8.54 -24.20 9.65
C GLY A 502 10.03 -24.48 9.81
N GLY A 503 10.44 -25.71 9.52
CA GLY A 503 11.81 -26.18 9.69
C GLY A 503 12.76 -25.66 8.61
N LYS A 504 12.29 -25.56 7.36
CA LYS A 504 13.13 -25.32 6.18
C LYS A 504 12.52 -24.24 5.28
N VAL A 505 13.23 -23.13 5.16
CA VAL A 505 12.79 -21.96 4.40
C VAL A 505 13.43 -21.97 3.01
N PHE A 506 12.61 -21.90 1.97
CA PHE A 506 13.08 -21.69 0.60
C PHE A 506 12.99 -20.21 0.24
N PHE A 507 14.15 -19.58 0.06
CA PHE A 507 14.26 -18.17 -0.25
C PHE A 507 14.49 -17.96 -1.75
N GLN A 508 13.54 -17.28 -2.40
CA GLN A 508 13.49 -17.07 -3.84
C GLN A 508 13.10 -15.63 -4.20
N GLY A 509 12.99 -15.35 -5.51
CA GLY A 509 12.80 -14.00 -6.04
C GLY A 509 14.12 -13.31 -6.39
N GLY A 510 14.04 -12.13 -7.00
CA GLY A 510 15.21 -11.41 -7.50
C GLY A 510 16.21 -11.04 -6.40
N VAL A 511 15.71 -10.76 -5.18
CA VAL A 511 16.55 -10.39 -4.04
C VAL A 511 17.35 -11.57 -3.50
N ALA A 512 16.92 -12.81 -3.73
CA ALA A 512 17.66 -13.98 -3.26
C ALA A 512 19.00 -14.21 -3.98
N LYS A 513 19.26 -13.50 -5.09
CA LYS A 513 20.62 -13.39 -5.67
C LYS A 513 21.59 -12.67 -4.75
N ASN A 514 21.09 -11.83 -3.85
CA ASN A 514 21.86 -11.23 -2.78
C ASN A 514 21.88 -12.19 -1.59
N HIS A 515 22.89 -13.05 -1.54
CA HIS A 515 23.01 -14.10 -0.52
C HIS A 515 23.11 -13.55 0.91
N SER A 516 23.56 -12.29 1.09
CA SER A 516 23.60 -11.65 2.41
C SER A 516 22.21 -11.53 3.04
N VAL A 517 21.15 -11.41 2.23
CA VAL A 517 19.75 -11.42 2.70
C VAL A 517 19.36 -12.81 3.21
N GLY A 518 19.84 -13.88 2.58
CA GLY A 518 19.68 -15.24 3.08
C GLY A 518 20.36 -15.44 4.43
N PHE A 519 21.54 -14.84 4.63
CA PHE A 519 22.27 -14.90 5.90
C PHE A 519 21.52 -14.14 7.01
N ALA A 520 20.96 -12.97 6.69
CA ALA A 520 20.12 -12.22 7.61
C ALA A 520 18.83 -12.99 7.98
N PHE A 521 18.21 -13.70 7.03
CA PHE A 521 17.07 -14.57 7.34
C PHE A 521 17.44 -15.75 8.25
N ALA A 522 18.61 -16.36 8.03
CA ALA A 522 19.10 -17.43 8.89
C ALA A 522 19.32 -16.92 10.33
N GLU A 523 19.88 -15.72 10.49
CA GLU A 523 20.02 -15.07 11.80
C GLU A 523 18.67 -14.82 12.46
N ALA A 524 17.76 -14.13 11.76
CA ALA A 524 16.51 -13.67 12.33
C ALA A 524 15.51 -14.82 12.63
N THR A 525 15.60 -15.93 11.89
CA THR A 525 14.68 -17.07 12.06
C THR A 525 15.29 -18.26 12.81
N GLY A 526 16.62 -18.37 12.84
CA GLY A 526 17.33 -19.56 13.32
C GLY A 526 17.05 -20.83 12.51
N LYS A 527 16.58 -20.69 11.27
CA LYS A 527 16.20 -21.81 10.38
C LYS A 527 17.20 -22.02 9.26
N GLN A 528 17.17 -23.22 8.66
CA GLN A 528 17.90 -23.49 7.44
C GLN A 528 17.26 -22.73 6.26
N ILE A 529 18.08 -22.00 5.51
CA ILE A 529 17.64 -21.26 4.32
C ILE A 529 18.18 -21.97 3.06
N ILE A 530 17.29 -22.23 2.12
CA ILE A 530 17.61 -22.87 0.83
C ILE A 530 17.41 -21.83 -0.28
N ILE A 531 18.42 -21.61 -1.11
CA ILE A 531 18.36 -20.70 -2.25
C ILE A 531 18.52 -21.52 -3.53
N PRO A 532 17.55 -21.48 -4.48
CA PRO A 532 17.66 -22.19 -5.75
C PRO A 532 18.70 -21.56 -6.70
N PRO A 533 19.10 -22.25 -7.77
CA PRO A 533 20.13 -21.76 -8.69
C PRO A 533 19.74 -20.50 -9.47
N SER A 534 18.46 -20.32 -9.74
CA SER A 534 17.92 -19.15 -10.45
C SER A 534 16.65 -18.67 -9.74
N PRO A 535 16.79 -18.03 -8.57
CA PRO A 535 15.67 -17.72 -7.68
C PRO A 535 14.64 -16.77 -8.29
N GLU A 536 15.04 -15.93 -9.23
CA GLU A 536 14.19 -15.00 -9.96
C GLU A 536 13.31 -15.67 -11.03
N LEU A 537 13.61 -16.93 -11.38
CA LEU A 537 12.95 -17.68 -12.45
C LEU A 537 12.01 -18.79 -11.95
N VAL A 538 11.92 -19.01 -10.62
CA VAL A 538 11.19 -20.14 -10.04
C VAL A 538 9.71 -20.15 -10.43
N GLY A 539 9.06 -18.99 -10.51
CA GLY A 539 7.66 -18.89 -10.96
C GLY A 539 7.48 -19.37 -12.41
N ALA A 540 8.35 -18.91 -13.32
CA ALA A 540 8.33 -19.33 -14.73
C ALA A 540 8.67 -20.83 -14.87
N PHE A 541 9.60 -21.34 -14.07
CA PHE A 541 9.94 -22.76 -14.06
C PHE A 541 8.78 -23.63 -13.51
N GLY A 542 8.20 -23.23 -12.39
CA GLY A 542 7.10 -23.95 -11.77
C GLY A 542 5.85 -24.02 -12.63
N ILE A 543 5.52 -22.96 -13.39
CA ILE A 543 4.39 -23.02 -14.33
C ILE A 543 4.63 -23.97 -15.51
N SER A 544 5.89 -24.17 -15.93
CA SER A 544 6.24 -25.23 -16.90
C SER A 544 5.96 -26.63 -16.34
N LEU A 545 6.26 -26.86 -15.05
CA LEU A 545 5.99 -28.13 -14.38
C LEU A 545 4.48 -28.38 -14.26
N ILE A 546 3.71 -27.37 -13.84
CA ILE A 546 2.25 -27.47 -13.75
C ILE A 546 1.65 -27.78 -15.13
N ALA A 547 2.10 -27.10 -16.18
CA ALA A 547 1.61 -27.37 -17.54
C ALA A 547 1.90 -28.83 -17.97
N LYS A 548 3.08 -29.37 -17.65
CA LYS A 548 3.41 -30.78 -17.91
C LYS A 548 2.49 -31.74 -17.14
N GLU A 549 2.31 -31.52 -15.84
CA GLU A 549 1.45 -32.36 -14.99
C GLU A 549 0.00 -32.35 -15.44
N LYS A 550 -0.55 -31.17 -15.75
CA LYS A 550 -1.92 -31.02 -16.24
C LYS A 550 -2.14 -31.66 -17.59
N TYR A 551 -1.12 -31.66 -18.45
CA TYR A 551 -1.15 -32.40 -19.70
C TYR A 551 -1.14 -33.91 -19.47
N GLU A 552 -0.29 -34.42 -18.57
CA GLU A 552 -0.23 -35.84 -18.19
C GLU A 552 -1.54 -36.34 -17.55
N LEU A 553 -2.23 -35.47 -16.81
CA LEU A 553 -3.57 -35.71 -16.24
C LEU A 553 -4.72 -35.53 -17.24
N HIS A 554 -4.44 -35.21 -18.51
CA HIS A 554 -5.44 -34.96 -19.56
C HIS A 554 -6.42 -33.80 -19.25
N GLU A 555 -6.02 -32.87 -18.39
CA GLU A 555 -6.81 -31.66 -18.07
C GLU A 555 -6.63 -30.55 -19.09
N ILE A 556 -5.50 -30.55 -19.81
CA ILE A 556 -5.20 -29.62 -20.90
C ILE A 556 -4.69 -30.36 -22.14
N ALA A 557 -4.85 -29.75 -23.31
CA ALA A 557 -4.29 -30.25 -24.56
C ALA A 557 -2.87 -29.69 -24.81
N SER A 558 -2.08 -30.41 -25.62
CA SER A 558 -0.80 -29.89 -26.11
C SER A 558 -1.02 -28.78 -27.14
N MET A 559 0.00 -27.95 -27.33
CA MET A 559 0.06 -27.03 -28.47
C MET A 559 -0.02 -27.80 -29.81
N PRO A 560 -0.50 -27.16 -30.90
CA PRO A 560 -0.48 -27.76 -32.23
C PRO A 560 0.92 -28.27 -32.60
N ALA A 561 1.02 -29.42 -33.27
CA ALA A 561 2.30 -30.11 -33.52
C ALA A 561 3.37 -29.31 -34.28
N LYS A 562 2.98 -28.23 -34.98
CA LYS A 562 3.87 -27.33 -35.73
C LYS A 562 4.24 -26.07 -34.94
N THR A 563 3.92 -26.00 -33.65
CA THR A 563 4.20 -24.82 -32.83
C THR A 563 5.67 -24.78 -32.44
N ASP A 564 6.32 -23.67 -32.78
CA ASP A 564 7.69 -23.32 -32.42
C ASP A 564 7.77 -21.90 -31.83
N LEU A 565 8.93 -21.54 -31.28
CA LEU A 565 9.14 -20.25 -30.62
C LEU A 565 8.82 -19.04 -31.52
N LYS A 566 9.10 -19.10 -32.83
CA LYS A 566 8.78 -18.01 -33.76
C LYS A 566 7.28 -17.93 -34.07
N SER A 567 6.62 -19.07 -34.25
CA SER A 567 5.20 -19.15 -34.59
C SER A 567 4.29 -18.70 -33.44
N VAL A 568 4.65 -18.99 -32.18
CA VAL A 568 3.81 -18.65 -31.01
C VAL A 568 3.73 -17.14 -30.74
N ILE A 569 4.73 -16.38 -31.20
CA ILE A 569 4.76 -14.91 -31.11
C ILE A 569 4.49 -14.21 -32.44
N LYS A 570 4.15 -14.95 -33.51
CA LYS A 570 3.99 -14.39 -34.85
C LYS A 570 2.76 -13.49 -34.95
N GLU A 571 1.67 -13.89 -34.31
CA GLU A 571 0.39 -13.18 -34.38
C GLU A 571 0.46 -11.83 -33.65
N GLU A 572 -0.32 -10.86 -34.13
CA GLU A 572 -0.48 -9.55 -33.48
C GLU A 572 -1.76 -9.53 -32.63
N LEU A 573 -1.68 -8.84 -31.49
CA LEU A 573 -2.85 -8.53 -30.67
C LEU A 573 -3.58 -7.33 -31.29
N LYS A 574 -4.69 -7.60 -31.98
CA LYS A 574 -5.52 -6.58 -32.61
C LYS A 574 -6.59 -6.10 -31.64
N HIS A 575 -6.69 -4.78 -31.47
CA HIS A 575 -7.78 -4.16 -30.73
C HIS A 575 -9.00 -3.99 -31.64
N LEU A 576 -10.14 -4.58 -31.26
CA LEU A 576 -11.38 -4.56 -32.03
C LEU A 576 -12.38 -3.48 -31.54
N GLY A 577 -11.97 -2.65 -30.58
CA GLY A 577 -12.82 -1.64 -29.93
C GLY A 577 -13.19 -2.02 -28.49
N SER A 578 -14.18 -1.32 -27.94
CA SER A 578 -14.61 -1.49 -26.55
C SER A 578 -16.13 -1.50 -26.41
N PHE A 579 -16.62 -1.95 -25.25
CA PHE A 579 -18.03 -1.79 -24.87
C PHE A 579 -18.16 -1.53 -23.37
N THR A 580 -19.27 -0.90 -22.97
CA THR A 580 -19.61 -0.68 -21.57
C THR A 580 -20.34 -1.89 -20.99
N CYS A 581 -19.77 -2.52 -19.98
CA CYS A 581 -20.42 -3.59 -19.23
C CYS A 581 -21.63 -3.06 -18.46
N LYS A 582 -22.80 -3.68 -18.62
CA LYS A 582 -24.04 -3.32 -17.90
C LYS A 582 -24.42 -4.32 -16.80
N ALA A 583 -23.47 -5.15 -16.36
CA ALA A 583 -23.73 -6.19 -15.36
C ALA A 583 -23.89 -5.65 -13.93
N CYS A 584 -23.44 -4.42 -13.68
CA CYS A 584 -23.62 -3.69 -12.42
C CYS A 584 -23.47 -2.18 -12.69
N GLU A 585 -23.65 -1.37 -11.65
CA GLU A 585 -23.59 0.10 -11.70
C GLU A 585 -22.17 0.66 -11.95
N ASN A 586 -21.14 -0.18 -12.10
CA ASN A 586 -19.78 0.30 -12.36
C ASN A 586 -19.55 0.70 -13.83
N PHE A 587 -20.42 0.26 -14.74
CA PHE A 587 -20.33 0.58 -16.17
C PHE A 587 -18.91 0.43 -16.76
N CYS A 588 -18.20 -0.64 -16.37
CA CYS A 588 -16.80 -0.84 -16.74
C CYS A 588 -16.63 -0.79 -18.26
N ARG A 589 -15.61 -0.09 -18.74
CA ARG A 589 -15.17 -0.20 -20.13
C ARG A 589 -14.41 -1.52 -20.30
N ILE A 590 -14.88 -2.36 -21.23
CA ILE A 590 -14.30 -3.66 -21.56
C ILE A 590 -13.71 -3.58 -22.96
N GLU A 591 -12.45 -3.97 -23.10
CA GLU A 591 -11.73 -3.97 -24.36
C GLU A 591 -11.92 -5.30 -25.09
N LYS A 592 -12.06 -5.23 -26.42
CA LYS A 592 -12.19 -6.40 -27.30
C LYS A 592 -10.90 -6.61 -28.06
N TYR A 593 -10.40 -7.84 -28.07
CA TYR A 593 -9.16 -8.21 -28.73
C TYR A 593 -9.32 -9.40 -29.67
N GLU A 594 -8.42 -9.50 -30.65
CA GLU A 594 -8.26 -10.65 -31.53
C GLU A 594 -6.79 -11.02 -31.70
N VAL A 595 -6.47 -12.32 -31.59
CA VAL A 595 -5.12 -12.86 -31.87
C VAL A 595 -5.25 -14.16 -32.65
N GLY A 596 -4.68 -14.25 -33.84
CA GLY A 596 -4.72 -15.47 -34.66
C GLY A 596 -6.15 -16.00 -34.88
N GLY A 597 -7.11 -15.10 -35.11
CA GLY A 597 -8.53 -15.41 -35.31
C GLY A 597 -9.35 -15.66 -34.04
N ARG A 598 -8.73 -15.69 -32.85
CA ARG A 598 -9.42 -15.88 -31.56
C ARG A 598 -9.85 -14.53 -31.01
N LYS A 599 -11.16 -14.34 -30.79
CA LYS A 599 -11.73 -13.11 -30.21
C LYS A 599 -11.99 -13.27 -28.73
N PHE A 600 -11.60 -12.29 -27.93
CA PHE A 600 -11.82 -12.30 -26.49
C PHE A 600 -12.02 -10.88 -25.94
N ASN A 601 -12.61 -10.83 -24.74
CA ASN A 601 -12.87 -9.60 -24.01
C ASN A 601 -11.89 -9.52 -22.83
N PHE A 602 -11.36 -8.35 -22.53
CA PHE A 602 -10.43 -8.16 -21.43
C PHE A 602 -10.65 -6.81 -20.74
N GLY A 603 -10.44 -6.79 -19.41
CA GLY A 603 -10.59 -5.61 -18.57
C GLY A 603 -11.90 -5.57 -17.78
N GLY A 604 -12.12 -4.42 -17.14
CA GLY A 604 -13.14 -4.25 -16.10
C GLY A 604 -12.63 -4.59 -14.71
N SER A 605 -13.39 -4.22 -13.67
CA SER A 605 -12.99 -4.40 -12.27
C SER A 605 -13.21 -5.82 -11.71
N CYS A 606 -13.73 -6.76 -12.51
CA CYS A 606 -14.03 -8.15 -12.10
C CYS A 606 -13.72 -9.15 -13.22
N THR A 607 -13.60 -10.44 -12.89
CA THR A 607 -13.17 -11.53 -13.81
C THR A 607 -14.21 -11.98 -14.84
N ARG A 608 -15.38 -11.35 -14.91
CA ARG A 608 -16.51 -11.80 -15.75
C ARG A 608 -16.14 -12.05 -17.22
N TYR A 609 -15.15 -11.32 -17.74
CA TYR A 609 -14.71 -11.42 -19.15
C TYR A 609 -13.39 -12.17 -19.34
N GLU A 610 -12.57 -12.32 -18.29
CA GLU A 610 -11.18 -12.79 -18.41
C GLU A 610 -11.07 -14.27 -18.79
N HIS A 611 -12.05 -15.11 -18.42
CA HIS A 611 -12.01 -16.55 -18.70
C HIS A 611 -12.77 -17.00 -19.97
N GLN A 612 -13.36 -16.06 -20.73
CA GLN A 612 -14.26 -16.41 -21.84
C GLN A 612 -13.57 -17.13 -23.00
N TRP A 613 -12.26 -16.91 -23.18
CA TRP A 613 -11.51 -17.45 -24.30
C TRP A 613 -11.02 -18.89 -24.09
N LYS A 614 -11.00 -19.39 -22.84
CA LYS A 614 -10.52 -20.74 -22.50
C LYS A 614 -11.50 -21.86 -22.89
N GLY A 615 -12.68 -21.54 -23.43
CA GLY A 615 -13.71 -22.51 -23.79
C GLY A 615 -14.35 -23.25 -22.60
N THR A 616 -13.97 -22.88 -21.38
CA THR A 616 -14.55 -23.42 -20.14
C THR A 616 -16.00 -22.98 -19.95
N LYS A 617 -16.82 -23.81 -19.31
CA LYS A 617 -18.20 -23.45 -18.93
C LYS A 617 -18.19 -22.08 -18.25
N LYS A 618 -19.11 -21.21 -18.65
CA LYS A 618 -19.32 -19.90 -18.02
C LYS A 618 -19.52 -20.11 -16.52
N ILE A 619 -18.66 -19.52 -15.69
CA ILE A 619 -18.83 -19.53 -14.24
C ILE A 619 -20.15 -18.83 -13.94
N GLU A 620 -21.04 -19.53 -13.25
CA GLU A 620 -22.31 -18.98 -12.80
C GLU A 620 -22.04 -18.07 -11.60
N GLU A 621 -22.49 -16.83 -11.69
CA GLU A 621 -22.37 -15.87 -10.61
C GLU A 621 -23.27 -16.29 -9.44
N LYS A 622 -22.68 -16.48 -8.26
CA LYS A 622 -23.40 -16.88 -7.05
C LYS A 622 -23.97 -15.66 -6.32
N GLU A 623 -24.68 -15.93 -5.24
CA GLU A 623 -25.37 -14.90 -4.46
C GLU A 623 -24.40 -13.95 -3.74
N ASN A 624 -24.67 -12.65 -3.87
CA ASN A 624 -23.96 -11.60 -3.15
C ASN A 624 -24.93 -10.90 -2.19
N LEU A 625 -24.97 -11.35 -0.93
CA LEU A 625 -25.84 -10.78 0.08
C LEU A 625 -25.40 -9.37 0.52
N VAL A 626 -24.17 -8.95 0.21
CA VAL A 626 -23.65 -7.61 0.55
C VAL A 626 -24.29 -6.53 -0.34
N ASP A 627 -24.41 -6.79 -1.64
CA ASP A 627 -25.07 -5.85 -2.57
C ASP A 627 -26.55 -5.69 -2.18
N LEU A 628 -27.22 -6.82 -1.89
CA LEU A 628 -28.61 -6.83 -1.46
C LEU A 628 -28.81 -6.12 -0.11
N ARG A 629 -27.89 -6.31 0.84
CA ARG A 629 -27.87 -5.58 2.11
C ARG A 629 -27.80 -4.07 1.87
N ASN A 630 -26.88 -3.61 1.02
CA ASN A 630 -26.71 -2.18 0.74
C ASN A 630 -27.96 -1.58 0.08
N GLU A 631 -28.58 -2.29 -0.87
CA GLU A 631 -29.84 -1.89 -1.49
C GLU A 631 -30.97 -1.74 -0.45
N LEU A 632 -31.11 -2.73 0.45
CA LEU A 632 -32.15 -2.74 1.47
C LEU A 632 -31.96 -1.65 2.55
N ILE A 633 -30.72 -1.34 2.92
CA ILE A 633 -30.41 -0.30 3.91
C ILE A 633 -30.59 1.09 3.32
N LEU A 634 -29.98 1.38 2.16
CA LEU A 634 -29.96 2.72 1.58
C LEU A 634 -31.22 3.06 0.77
N ARG A 635 -32.07 2.06 0.49
CA ARG A 635 -33.28 2.19 -0.34
C ARG A 635 -32.98 2.90 -1.67
N THR A 636 -31.87 2.57 -2.33
CA THR A 636 -31.30 3.31 -3.49
C THR A 636 -32.26 3.55 -4.67
N LYS A 637 -33.39 2.85 -4.74
CA LYS A 637 -34.45 3.03 -5.75
C LYS A 637 -35.65 3.86 -5.30
N GLU A 638 -35.78 4.15 -4.00
CA GLU A 638 -36.88 4.93 -3.44
C GLU A 638 -36.40 6.36 -3.15
N LYS A 639 -37.02 7.36 -3.81
CA LYS A 639 -36.88 8.76 -3.38
C LYS A 639 -37.54 8.94 -2.02
N SER A 640 -37.11 9.95 -1.25
CA SER A 640 -37.77 10.37 -0.01
C SER A 640 -39.29 10.28 -0.14
N LYS A 641 -39.94 9.62 0.84
CA LYS A 641 -41.41 9.45 0.83
C LYS A 641 -42.13 10.79 0.92
N VAL A 642 -41.47 11.79 1.50
CA VAL A 642 -41.95 13.17 1.58
C VAL A 642 -41.48 13.92 0.32
N LYS A 643 -42.42 14.39 -0.49
CA LYS A 643 -42.12 15.25 -1.65
C LYS A 643 -41.63 16.62 -1.17
N ALA A 644 -40.68 17.22 -1.90
CA ALA A 644 -40.15 18.55 -1.60
C ALA A 644 -41.23 19.63 -1.39
N SER A 645 -42.36 19.54 -2.11
CA SER A 645 -43.48 20.49 -1.99
C SER A 645 -44.34 20.32 -0.71
N GLN A 646 -44.14 19.24 0.04
CA GLN A 646 -44.89 18.90 1.26
C GLN A 646 -43.99 18.82 2.50
N SER A 647 -42.69 19.11 2.33
CA SER A 647 -41.68 18.97 3.35
C SER A 647 -41.65 20.17 4.31
N LYS A 648 -41.44 19.89 5.60
CA LYS A 648 -41.16 20.93 6.62
C LYS A 648 -39.74 21.51 6.52
N GLY A 649 -38.86 20.86 5.78
CA GLY A 649 -37.45 21.22 5.63
C GLY A 649 -36.60 20.04 5.18
N LYS A 650 -35.35 20.30 4.82
CA LYS A 650 -34.40 19.25 4.40
C LYS A 650 -33.48 18.87 5.55
N ILE A 651 -33.28 17.57 5.74
CA ILE A 651 -32.28 17.04 6.68
C ILE A 651 -31.27 16.23 5.88
N GLY A 652 -30.02 16.66 5.90
CA GLY A 652 -28.91 15.95 5.31
C GLY A 652 -28.44 14.80 6.22
N ILE A 653 -28.27 13.61 5.66
CA ILE A 653 -27.62 12.49 6.33
C ILE A 653 -26.36 12.12 5.52
N PRO A 654 -25.16 12.20 6.10
CA PRO A 654 -23.96 11.81 5.39
C PRO A 654 -23.92 10.29 5.20
N ARG A 655 -23.67 9.85 3.96
CA ARG A 655 -23.53 8.44 3.56
C ARG A 655 -22.15 7.92 3.97
N ALA A 656 -21.91 7.86 5.27
CA ALA A 656 -20.65 7.45 5.88
C ALA A 656 -20.89 6.81 7.25
N LEU A 657 -19.90 6.08 7.76
CA LEU A 657 -19.93 5.45 9.09
C LEU A 657 -21.24 4.64 9.31
N LEU A 658 -21.80 4.68 10.52
CA LEU A 658 -22.93 3.85 10.92
C LEU A 658 -24.24 4.16 10.18
N THR A 659 -24.29 5.18 9.31
CA THR A 659 -25.37 5.31 8.31
C THR A 659 -25.51 4.03 7.48
N HIS A 660 -24.42 3.33 7.17
CA HIS A 660 -24.44 2.04 6.48
C HIS A 660 -25.05 0.88 7.30
N SER A 661 -25.52 1.13 8.52
CA SER A 661 -26.23 0.17 9.37
C SER A 661 -27.58 0.70 9.87
N LEU A 662 -27.71 2.02 10.07
CA LEU A 662 -28.83 2.66 10.76
C LEU A 662 -29.64 3.64 9.87
N TYR A 663 -29.33 3.76 8.58
CA TYR A 663 -30.10 4.64 7.70
C TYR A 663 -31.62 4.37 7.70
N PRO A 664 -32.12 3.12 7.74
CA PRO A 664 -33.57 2.86 7.84
C PRO A 664 -34.19 3.47 9.10
N LEU A 665 -33.51 3.42 10.24
CA LEU A 665 -33.93 4.07 11.48
C LEU A 665 -33.97 5.59 11.29
N PHE A 666 -32.88 6.19 10.80
CA PHE A 666 -32.76 7.66 10.71
C PHE A 666 -33.70 8.26 9.68
N SER A 667 -33.73 7.70 8.46
CA SER A 667 -34.58 8.17 7.37
C SER A 667 -36.06 8.07 7.75
N THR A 668 -36.50 6.92 8.26
CA THR A 668 -37.91 6.72 8.65
C THR A 668 -38.32 7.70 9.75
N PHE A 669 -37.45 7.94 10.74
CA PHE A 669 -37.77 8.88 11.83
C PHE A 669 -38.05 10.29 11.30
N PHE A 670 -37.18 10.83 10.46
CA PHE A 670 -37.34 12.18 9.91
C PHE A 670 -38.45 12.28 8.85
N GLU A 671 -38.63 11.24 8.02
CA GLU A 671 -39.75 11.17 7.06
C GLU A 671 -41.11 11.17 7.77
N GLU A 672 -41.26 10.40 8.86
CA GLU A 672 -42.51 10.36 9.66
C GLU A 672 -42.77 11.68 10.40
N LEU A 673 -41.72 12.47 10.68
CA LEU A 673 -41.86 13.84 11.18
C LEU A 673 -42.23 14.85 10.08
N GLY A 674 -42.17 14.47 8.80
CA GLY A 674 -42.50 15.31 7.65
C GLY A 674 -41.32 16.06 7.03
N TYR A 675 -40.08 15.63 7.28
CA TYR A 675 -38.88 16.19 6.65
C TYR A 675 -38.50 15.41 5.39
N GLU A 676 -37.93 16.13 4.42
CA GLU A 676 -37.28 15.52 3.27
C GLU A 676 -35.86 15.10 3.67
N VAL A 677 -35.58 13.80 3.59
CA VAL A 677 -34.26 13.25 3.94
C VAL A 677 -33.39 13.20 2.69
N ILE A 678 -32.24 13.87 2.75
CA ILE A 678 -31.25 13.89 1.68
C ILE A 678 -30.04 13.08 2.11
N LEU A 679 -29.82 11.94 1.47
CA LEU A 679 -28.60 11.15 1.64
C LEU A 679 -27.51 11.73 0.74
N SER A 680 -26.31 11.94 1.29
CA SER A 680 -25.18 12.47 0.54
C SER A 680 -24.62 11.48 -0.50
N ASP A 681 -23.95 12.01 -1.50
CA ASP A 681 -22.91 11.29 -2.24
C ASP A 681 -21.57 11.45 -1.48
N ILE A 682 -20.43 11.22 -2.13
CA ILE A 682 -19.09 11.43 -1.55
C ILE A 682 -18.33 12.38 -2.47
N ASP A 683 -18.03 13.59 -1.99
CA ASP A 683 -17.24 14.57 -2.73
C ASP A 683 -15.76 14.14 -2.85
N GLU A 684 -15.14 14.46 -3.99
CA GLU A 684 -13.74 14.11 -4.30
C GLU A 684 -12.72 14.97 -3.52
N GLU A 685 -13.09 16.19 -3.10
CA GLU A 685 -12.22 17.11 -2.34
C GLU A 685 -12.13 16.76 -0.84
N LYS A 686 -12.61 15.58 -0.45
CA LYS A 686 -12.66 15.08 0.93
C LYS A 686 -11.34 15.20 1.71
N GLU A 687 -10.21 15.01 1.04
CA GLU A 687 -8.89 15.06 1.67
C GLU A 687 -8.53 16.46 2.17
N LEU A 688 -8.95 17.49 1.44
CA LEU A 688 -8.65 18.89 1.75
C LEU A 688 -9.36 19.38 3.00
N MET A 689 -10.52 18.78 3.29
CA MET A 689 -11.30 19.09 4.48
C MET A 689 -10.83 18.29 5.71
N THR A 690 -10.04 17.23 5.50
CA THR A 690 -9.56 16.33 6.54
C THR A 690 -8.30 16.94 7.17
N ASN A 691 -8.48 17.93 8.05
CA ASN A 691 -7.41 18.68 8.73
C ASN A 691 -6.60 17.87 9.77
N ALA A 692 -6.50 16.54 9.63
CA ALA A 692 -5.75 15.63 10.49
C ALA A 692 -5.52 14.26 9.81
N ALA A 693 -4.57 13.46 10.31
CA ALA A 693 -4.27 12.12 9.82
C ALA A 693 -5.35 11.09 10.23
N PHE A 694 -6.53 11.14 9.61
CA PHE A 694 -7.61 10.19 9.85
C PHE A 694 -7.62 9.00 8.89
N CYS A 695 -8.19 7.87 9.35
CA CYS A 695 -8.42 6.69 8.51
C CYS A 695 -9.43 6.96 7.39
N TYR A 696 -9.40 6.13 6.33
CA TYR A 696 -10.18 6.38 5.12
C TYR A 696 -11.70 6.59 5.34
N PRO A 697 -12.39 5.82 6.22
CA PRO A 697 -13.81 6.06 6.51
C PRO A 697 -14.15 7.46 7.04
N ILE A 698 -13.22 8.13 7.74
CA ILE A 698 -13.43 9.49 8.24
C ILE A 698 -13.21 10.52 7.13
N GLN A 699 -12.33 10.24 6.16
CA GLN A 699 -12.21 11.07 4.97
C GLN A 699 -13.50 10.98 4.14
N VAL A 700 -14.06 9.78 3.99
CA VAL A 700 -15.38 9.59 3.36
C VAL A 700 -16.47 10.42 4.07
N LEU A 701 -16.44 10.51 5.40
CA LEU A 701 -17.35 11.38 6.14
C LEU A 701 -17.18 12.88 5.79
N HIS A 702 -15.95 13.37 5.66
CA HIS A 702 -15.72 14.76 5.26
C HIS A 702 -16.24 15.03 3.85
N GLY A 703 -16.00 14.10 2.90
CA GLY A 703 -16.54 14.20 1.54
C GLY A 703 -18.07 14.13 1.50
N ALA A 704 -18.68 13.30 2.33
CA ALA A 704 -20.12 13.17 2.45
C ALA A 704 -20.78 14.45 3.00
N VAL A 705 -20.16 15.10 3.98
CA VAL A 705 -20.64 16.38 4.52
C VAL A 705 -20.41 17.51 3.51
N LEU A 706 -19.26 17.54 2.82
CA LEU A 706 -18.97 18.53 1.79
C LEU A 706 -19.99 18.48 0.63
N ASP A 707 -20.36 17.28 0.19
CA ASP A 707 -21.41 17.09 -0.83
C ASP A 707 -22.76 17.70 -0.39
N LEU A 708 -23.17 17.48 0.87
CA LEU A 708 -24.40 18.09 1.41
C LEU A 708 -24.33 19.61 1.39
N ILE A 709 -23.19 20.19 1.78
CA ILE A 709 -23.00 21.64 1.77
C ILE A 709 -23.04 22.21 0.36
N LYS A 710 -22.41 21.54 -0.63
CA LYS A 710 -22.47 21.93 -2.04
C LYS A 710 -23.88 21.81 -2.63
N LYS A 711 -24.75 20.99 -2.03
CA LYS A 711 -26.19 20.85 -2.35
C LYS A 711 -27.08 21.84 -1.58
N ASP A 712 -26.49 22.83 -0.92
CA ASP A 712 -27.17 23.82 -0.06
C ASP A 712 -27.95 23.19 1.12
N ILE A 713 -27.49 22.05 1.63
CA ILE A 713 -28.07 21.36 2.79
C ILE A 713 -27.23 21.64 4.04
N THR A 714 -27.67 22.60 4.84
CA THR A 714 -26.93 23.06 6.02
C THR A 714 -27.40 22.44 7.34
N THR A 715 -28.61 21.86 7.40
CA THR A 715 -29.07 21.08 8.57
C THR A 715 -28.70 19.62 8.40
N ILE A 716 -27.71 19.15 9.17
CA ILE A 716 -27.09 17.84 8.99
C ILE A 716 -27.29 16.99 10.25
N PHE A 717 -27.83 15.79 10.10
CA PHE A 717 -27.93 14.81 11.17
C PHE A 717 -26.66 13.94 11.23
N LEU A 718 -25.92 14.08 12.32
CA LEU A 718 -24.67 13.35 12.57
C LEU A 718 -24.56 13.02 14.07
N PRO A 719 -25.07 11.86 14.51
CA PRO A 719 -25.14 11.50 15.92
C PRO A 719 -23.81 10.98 16.47
N HIS A 720 -23.62 11.10 17.79
CA HIS A 720 -22.65 10.31 18.54
C HIS A 720 -23.29 8.96 18.85
N ILE A 721 -22.71 7.85 18.39
CA ILE A 721 -23.25 6.51 18.69
C ILE A 721 -22.27 5.77 19.58
N HIS A 722 -22.66 5.49 20.82
CA HIS A 722 -21.79 4.86 21.80
C HIS A 722 -21.84 3.33 21.69
N ASN A 723 -23.04 2.77 21.83
CA ASN A 723 -23.29 1.33 21.84
C ASN A 723 -24.38 0.93 20.85
N MET A 724 -24.31 -0.32 20.43
CA MET A 724 -25.36 -1.01 19.66
C MET A 724 -25.88 -2.21 20.47
N PRO A 725 -27.06 -2.75 20.12
CA PRO A 725 -27.57 -3.94 20.78
C PRO A 725 -26.56 -5.09 20.65
N LYS A 726 -26.14 -5.69 21.77
CA LYS A 726 -25.16 -6.79 21.80
C LYS A 726 -25.83 -8.17 21.78
N GLY A 727 -25.03 -9.23 21.63
CA GLY A 727 -25.48 -10.60 21.93
C GLY A 727 -25.58 -10.80 23.44
N ASP A 728 -26.46 -11.70 23.89
CA ASP A 728 -26.74 -11.91 25.32
C ASP A 728 -25.47 -12.14 26.13
N LYS A 729 -24.55 -12.96 25.60
CA LYS A 729 -23.28 -13.34 26.23
C LYS A 729 -22.07 -12.50 25.82
N TRP A 730 -22.26 -11.47 25.02
CA TRP A 730 -21.17 -10.59 24.62
C TRP A 730 -20.85 -9.59 25.73
N LEU A 731 -19.59 -9.22 25.87
CA LEU A 731 -19.16 -8.07 26.65
C LEU A 731 -19.79 -6.79 26.09
N GLU A 732 -20.01 -5.80 26.95
CA GLU A 732 -20.27 -4.44 26.50
C GLU A 732 -19.11 -3.95 25.62
N ALA A 733 -19.44 -3.52 24.41
CA ALA A 733 -18.46 -3.19 23.40
C ALA A 733 -18.86 -1.93 22.66
N THR A 734 -17.90 -1.02 22.52
CA THR A 734 -18.13 0.31 21.96
C THR A 734 -17.58 0.40 20.53
N PHE A 735 -17.87 1.52 19.87
CA PHE A 735 -17.20 1.87 18.62
C PHE A 735 -15.83 2.51 18.84
N CYS A 736 -15.05 2.63 17.76
CA CYS A 736 -13.80 3.40 17.78
C CYS A 736 -14.05 4.83 18.30
N PRO A 737 -13.22 5.38 19.20
CA PRO A 737 -13.38 6.75 19.72
C PRO A 737 -13.46 7.81 18.62
N ILE A 738 -12.75 7.63 17.50
CA ILE A 738 -12.79 8.56 16.36
C ILE A 738 -14.18 8.58 15.71
N THR A 739 -14.82 7.42 15.55
CA THR A 739 -16.20 7.32 15.03
C THR A 739 -17.18 8.00 15.98
N GLN A 740 -17.06 7.74 17.28
CA GLN A 740 -17.93 8.33 18.31
C GLN A 740 -17.76 9.86 18.41
N ALA A 741 -16.53 10.35 18.30
CA ALA A 741 -16.20 11.78 18.38
C ALA A 741 -16.41 12.53 17.07
N SER A 742 -16.81 11.85 15.98
CA SER A 742 -16.91 12.45 14.65
C SER A 742 -17.77 13.72 14.57
N PRO A 743 -18.90 13.86 15.28
CA PRO A 743 -19.65 15.11 15.24
C PRO A 743 -18.84 16.31 15.78
N TYR A 744 -17.94 16.12 16.75
CA TYR A 744 -17.13 17.21 17.31
C TYR A 744 -16.19 17.81 16.26
N PHE A 745 -15.34 16.99 15.64
CA PHE A 745 -14.36 17.52 14.70
C PHE A 745 -14.97 17.89 13.35
N ILE A 746 -16.06 17.24 12.92
CA ILE A 746 -16.78 17.62 11.70
C ILE A 746 -17.43 18.99 11.86
N SER A 747 -18.04 19.29 13.01
CA SER A 747 -18.62 20.62 13.25
C SER A 747 -17.58 21.75 13.23
N ILE A 748 -16.33 21.45 13.61
CA ILE A 748 -15.21 22.40 13.51
C ILE A 748 -14.80 22.62 12.05
N ALA A 749 -14.83 21.56 11.23
CA ALA A 749 -14.49 21.61 9.81
C ALA A 749 -15.57 22.32 8.97
N PHE A 750 -16.84 22.27 9.38
CA PHE A 750 -17.98 22.82 8.65
C PHE A 750 -18.85 23.73 9.54
N ARG A 751 -18.31 24.89 9.94
CA ARG A 751 -18.95 25.78 10.94
C ARG A 751 -20.26 26.41 10.50
N ASP A 752 -20.48 26.54 9.19
CA ASP A 752 -21.68 27.15 8.62
C ASP A 752 -22.88 26.17 8.60
N ALA A 753 -22.65 24.90 8.97
CA ALA A 753 -23.68 23.88 9.06
C ALA A 753 -24.22 23.76 10.50
N THR A 754 -25.52 23.52 10.61
CA THR A 754 -26.18 23.18 11.87
C THR A 754 -26.23 21.66 12.03
N PHE A 755 -25.50 21.13 13.01
CA PHE A 755 -25.47 19.69 13.28
C PHE A 755 -26.50 19.28 14.33
N LEU A 756 -27.31 18.27 13.99
CA LEU A 756 -28.17 17.53 14.91
C LEU A 756 -27.38 16.31 15.40
N SER A 757 -26.77 16.42 16.58
CA SER A 757 -25.82 15.44 17.10
C SER A 757 -26.22 14.86 18.47
N PRO A 758 -27.32 14.09 18.56
CA PRO A 758 -27.65 13.39 19.79
C PRO A 758 -26.59 12.34 20.14
N THR A 759 -26.48 12.04 21.43
CA THR A 759 -25.79 10.86 21.93
C THR A 759 -26.77 9.70 21.99
N LEU A 760 -26.55 8.71 21.13
CA LEU A 760 -27.36 7.50 21.02
C LEU A 760 -26.66 6.34 21.74
N ASP A 761 -27.40 5.68 22.61
CA ASP A 761 -26.96 4.47 23.31
C ASP A 761 -28.02 3.37 23.19
N PHE A 762 -27.73 2.36 22.38
CA PHE A 762 -28.65 1.27 22.11
C PHE A 762 -28.27 -0.04 22.80
N LEU A 763 -27.46 0.02 23.86
CA LEU A 763 -27.02 -1.17 24.58
C LEU A 763 -28.20 -2.06 25.03
N GLU A 764 -29.21 -1.45 25.65
CA GLU A 764 -30.45 -2.10 26.11
C GLU A 764 -31.52 -2.21 25.01
N GLY A 765 -31.12 -2.06 23.75
CA GLY A 765 -32.00 -2.10 22.57
C GLY A 765 -32.50 -0.72 22.14
N TYR A 766 -32.92 -0.62 20.87
CA TYR A 766 -33.29 0.65 20.24
C TYR A 766 -34.43 1.39 20.95
N ASP A 767 -35.43 0.68 21.49
CA ASP A 767 -36.60 1.30 22.13
C ASP A 767 -36.29 1.98 23.47
N SER A 768 -35.13 1.71 24.07
CA SER A 768 -34.73 2.27 25.36
C SER A 768 -34.19 3.70 25.23
N ASP A 769 -33.59 4.03 24.09
CA ASP A 769 -33.05 5.36 23.81
C ASP A 769 -34.18 6.37 23.52
N ARG A 770 -34.04 7.59 24.06
CA ARG A 770 -34.99 8.70 23.83
C ARG A 770 -34.32 9.92 23.21
N SER A 771 -33.04 9.85 22.88
CA SER A 771 -32.22 10.98 22.43
C SER A 771 -32.69 11.51 21.08
N LEU A 772 -33.17 10.66 20.17
CA LEU A 772 -33.80 11.11 18.91
C LEU A 772 -35.10 11.89 19.15
N VAL A 773 -35.98 11.37 20.02
CA VAL A 773 -37.23 12.04 20.39
C VAL A 773 -36.92 13.40 21.04
N LEU A 774 -35.98 13.44 21.99
CA LEU A 774 -35.55 14.66 22.65
C LEU A 774 -34.93 15.66 21.65
N THR A 775 -34.20 15.20 20.65
CA THR A 775 -33.65 16.05 19.60
C THR A 775 -34.75 16.66 18.75
N ALA A 776 -35.74 15.88 18.32
CA ALA A 776 -36.87 16.41 17.56
C ALA A 776 -37.68 17.44 18.37
N VAL A 777 -37.92 17.19 19.66
CA VAL A 777 -38.62 18.13 20.53
C VAL A 777 -37.80 19.41 20.75
N ASN A 778 -36.53 19.30 21.11
CA ASN A 778 -35.73 20.43 21.58
C ASN A 778 -35.05 21.23 20.46
N LYS A 779 -34.74 20.59 19.33
CA LYS A 779 -34.00 21.21 18.21
C LYS A 779 -34.86 21.44 16.97
N LEU A 780 -35.89 20.61 16.75
CA LEU A 780 -36.80 20.74 15.61
C LEU A 780 -38.19 21.28 16.01
N ASN A 781 -38.44 21.50 17.31
CA ASN A 781 -39.72 21.96 17.86
C ASN A 781 -40.92 21.06 17.48
N GLU A 782 -40.68 19.74 17.36
CA GLU A 782 -41.74 18.79 17.05
C GLU A 782 -42.51 18.36 18.32
N PRO A 783 -43.84 18.10 18.23
CA PRO A 783 -44.61 17.58 19.35
C PRO A 783 -44.07 16.24 19.87
N LYS A 784 -43.94 16.10 21.20
CA LYS A 784 -43.39 14.88 21.82
C LYS A 784 -44.13 13.61 21.44
N ASN A 785 -45.46 13.65 21.33
CA ASN A 785 -46.28 12.51 20.91
C ASN A 785 -45.94 12.10 19.47
N LEU A 786 -45.90 13.05 18.54
CA LEU A 786 -45.53 12.82 17.15
C LEU A 786 -44.11 12.23 17.04
N ALA A 787 -43.13 12.82 17.74
CA ALA A 787 -41.76 12.32 17.75
C ALA A 787 -41.64 10.92 18.35
N THR A 788 -42.41 10.60 19.39
CA THR A 788 -42.43 9.26 19.99
C THR A 788 -43.00 8.21 19.04
N GLU A 789 -44.11 8.54 18.35
CA GLU A 789 -44.72 7.66 17.34
C GLU A 789 -43.81 7.45 16.13
N ALA A 790 -43.20 8.53 15.62
CA ALA A 790 -42.22 8.46 14.54
C ALA A 790 -41.04 7.56 14.90
N PHE A 791 -40.51 7.70 16.14
CA PHE A 791 -39.41 6.87 16.61
C PHE A 791 -39.81 5.40 16.75
N ALA A 792 -40.98 5.10 17.31
CA ALA A 792 -41.47 3.72 17.42
C ALA A 792 -41.61 3.03 16.05
N LYS A 793 -42.12 3.75 15.04
CA LYS A 793 -42.17 3.25 13.65
C LYS A 793 -40.77 3.01 13.09
N ALA A 794 -39.85 3.94 13.29
CA ALA A 794 -38.49 3.83 12.82
C ALA A 794 -37.73 2.64 13.44
N VAL A 795 -37.90 2.41 14.76
CA VAL A 795 -37.33 1.25 15.46
C VAL A 795 -37.91 -0.06 14.92
N LYS A 796 -39.22 -0.11 14.67
CA LYS A 796 -39.85 -1.28 14.06
C LYS A 796 -39.25 -1.60 12.69
N VAL A 797 -39.10 -0.61 11.82
CA VAL A 797 -38.49 -0.77 10.49
C VAL A 797 -37.06 -1.30 10.60
N GLN A 798 -36.25 -0.77 11.52
CA GLN A 798 -34.88 -1.25 11.75
C GLN A 798 -34.86 -2.72 12.21
N LYS A 799 -35.69 -3.07 13.20
CA LYS A 799 -35.77 -4.44 13.74
C LYS A 799 -36.28 -5.45 12.72
N ASP A 800 -37.30 -5.09 11.94
CA ASP A 800 -37.85 -5.95 10.90
C ASP A 800 -36.81 -6.25 9.82
N LEU A 801 -35.98 -5.25 9.46
CA LEU A 801 -34.88 -5.43 8.53
C LEU A 801 -33.76 -6.32 9.10
N GLU A 802 -33.34 -6.10 10.35
CA GLU A 802 -32.33 -6.94 10.99
C GLU A 802 -32.78 -8.41 11.10
N LYS A 803 -34.06 -8.64 11.44
CA LYS A 803 -34.64 -9.99 11.46
C LYS A 803 -34.62 -10.63 10.07
N LYS A 804 -34.92 -9.86 9.02
CA LYS A 804 -34.83 -10.32 7.63
C LYS A 804 -33.39 -10.72 7.26
N PHE A 805 -32.39 -9.95 7.69
CA PHE A 805 -30.98 -10.29 7.49
C PHE A 805 -30.60 -11.62 8.15
N LYS A 806 -31.01 -11.86 9.40
CA LYS A 806 -30.74 -13.13 10.09
C LYS A 806 -31.37 -14.33 9.36
N GLN A 807 -32.62 -14.17 8.90
CA GLN A 807 -33.30 -15.21 8.14
C GLN A 807 -32.55 -15.55 6.85
N MET A 808 -32.18 -14.53 6.07
CA MET A 808 -31.43 -14.71 4.81
C MET A 808 -30.03 -15.33 5.05
N GLY A 809 -29.35 -14.92 6.13
CA GLY A 809 -28.06 -15.50 6.51
C GLY A 809 -28.16 -16.98 6.82
N LYS A 810 -29.18 -17.37 7.59
CA LYS A 810 -29.46 -18.77 7.93
C LYS A 810 -29.74 -19.61 6.68
N GLU A 811 -30.62 -19.13 5.79
CA GLU A 811 -30.94 -19.79 4.53
C GLU A 811 -29.69 -19.99 3.64
N ALA A 812 -28.84 -18.98 3.55
CA ALA A 812 -27.60 -19.05 2.76
C ALA A 812 -26.60 -20.07 3.34
N ILE A 813 -26.46 -20.12 4.67
CA ILE A 813 -25.58 -21.09 5.34
C ILE A 813 -26.12 -22.52 5.21
N GLU A 814 -27.42 -22.73 5.36
CA GLU A 814 -28.05 -24.05 5.18
C GLU A 814 -27.85 -24.57 3.75
N LYS A 815 -28.06 -23.71 2.75
CA LYS A 815 -27.82 -24.05 1.33
C LYS A 815 -26.36 -24.43 1.05
N LEU A 816 -25.40 -23.85 1.77
CA LEU A 816 -23.97 -24.19 1.66
C LEU A 816 -23.59 -25.51 2.34
N LYS A 817 -24.43 -26.06 3.22
CA LYS A 817 -24.26 -27.41 3.77
C LYS A 817 -24.77 -28.47 2.80
N ASP A 818 -25.85 -28.16 2.08
CA ASP A 818 -26.44 -29.05 1.07
C ASP A 818 -25.62 -29.08 -0.23
N THR A 819 -24.71 -28.13 -0.41
CA THR A 819 -23.84 -28.01 -1.59
C THR A 819 -22.36 -28.10 -1.17
N ASN A 820 -21.48 -28.53 -2.08
CA ASN A 820 -20.03 -28.41 -1.88
C ASN A 820 -19.50 -27.04 -2.34
N ASP A 821 -20.38 -26.02 -2.40
CA ASP A 821 -20.02 -24.68 -2.83
C ASP A 821 -19.24 -23.96 -1.73
N ILE A 822 -18.33 -23.08 -2.12
CA ILE A 822 -17.56 -22.25 -1.20
C ILE A 822 -18.41 -21.04 -0.78
N GLY A 823 -18.51 -20.80 0.53
CA GLY A 823 -19.09 -19.58 1.10
C GLY A 823 -18.04 -18.74 1.83
N ILE A 824 -18.11 -17.42 1.62
CA ILE A 824 -17.23 -16.45 2.29
C ILE A 824 -18.03 -15.61 3.28
N LEU A 825 -17.64 -15.67 4.54
CA LEU A 825 -18.07 -14.76 5.59
C LEU A 825 -17.25 -13.48 5.49
N LEU A 826 -17.89 -12.40 5.02
CA LEU A 826 -17.25 -11.10 4.88
C LEU A 826 -17.39 -10.29 6.17
N VAL A 827 -16.27 -10.08 6.85
CA VAL A 827 -16.19 -9.39 8.13
C VAL A 827 -15.38 -8.09 8.05
N GLY A 828 -15.74 -7.12 8.88
CA GLY A 828 -15.08 -5.83 8.96
C GLY A 828 -16.03 -4.78 9.53
N ARG A 829 -15.72 -3.50 9.36
CA ARG A 829 -16.66 -2.43 9.72
C ARG A 829 -17.71 -2.31 8.63
N SER A 830 -18.98 -2.16 8.99
CA SER A 830 -20.08 -2.11 8.01
C SER A 830 -19.94 -0.98 6.98
N TYR A 831 -19.26 0.10 7.35
CA TYR A 831 -18.98 1.26 6.51
C TYR A 831 -17.64 1.22 5.78
N ASN A 832 -16.92 0.09 5.87
CA ASN A 832 -15.67 -0.15 5.15
C ASN A 832 -15.82 -1.38 4.25
N ALA A 833 -16.26 -2.50 4.81
CA ALA A 833 -16.29 -3.80 4.14
C ALA A 833 -17.41 -3.95 3.10
N PHE A 834 -18.48 -3.16 3.22
CA PHE A 834 -19.68 -3.32 2.40
C PHE A 834 -19.90 -2.23 1.34
N PRO A 835 -19.61 -0.94 1.58
CA PRO A 835 -19.82 0.08 0.56
C PRO A 835 -18.88 -0.16 -0.63
N PRO A 836 -19.37 -0.04 -1.87
CA PRO A 836 -18.56 -0.35 -3.05
C PRO A 836 -17.34 0.55 -3.19
N GLU A 837 -17.42 1.81 -2.73
CA GLU A 837 -16.36 2.81 -2.81
C GLU A 837 -15.20 2.55 -1.82
N THR A 838 -15.49 1.94 -0.67
CA THR A 838 -14.48 1.62 0.35
C THR A 838 -13.97 0.19 0.26
N SER A 839 -14.82 -0.75 -0.15
CA SER A 839 -14.48 -2.17 -0.28
C SER A 839 -13.87 -2.54 -1.63
N LEU A 840 -13.71 -1.58 -2.55
CA LEU A 840 -13.29 -1.84 -3.94
C LEU A 840 -14.13 -2.93 -4.63
N ARG A 841 -15.42 -3.02 -4.27
CA ARG A 841 -16.37 -4.01 -4.77
C ARG A 841 -15.91 -5.47 -4.63
N ILE A 842 -15.05 -5.79 -3.65
CA ILE A 842 -14.62 -7.17 -3.34
C ILE A 842 -15.78 -8.19 -3.32
N PRO A 843 -16.95 -7.90 -2.72
CA PRO A 843 -18.09 -8.84 -2.73
C PRO A 843 -18.51 -9.26 -4.15
N LYS A 844 -18.57 -8.30 -5.08
CA LYS A 844 -18.95 -8.54 -6.48
C LYS A 844 -17.89 -9.34 -7.25
N LYS A 845 -16.61 -9.14 -6.92
CA LYS A 845 -15.52 -9.91 -7.52
C LYS A 845 -15.62 -11.38 -7.14
N LEU A 846 -15.82 -11.67 -5.85
CA LEU A 846 -16.02 -13.03 -5.33
C LEU A 846 -17.25 -13.70 -5.94
N SER A 847 -18.40 -13.01 -6.00
CA SER A 847 -19.62 -13.59 -6.60
C SER A 847 -19.40 -13.95 -8.06
N SER A 848 -18.69 -13.11 -8.82
CA SER A 848 -18.34 -13.38 -10.23
C SER A 848 -17.38 -14.56 -10.43
N MET A 849 -16.65 -14.96 -9.38
CA MET A 849 -15.81 -16.17 -9.35
C MET A 849 -16.58 -17.44 -8.93
N GLY A 850 -17.90 -17.33 -8.75
CA GLY A 850 -18.76 -18.47 -8.40
C GLY A 850 -18.79 -18.79 -6.90
N VAL A 851 -18.65 -17.77 -6.05
CA VAL A 851 -18.57 -17.91 -4.59
C VAL A 851 -19.68 -17.11 -3.91
N SER A 852 -20.38 -17.71 -2.95
CA SER A 852 -21.43 -17.02 -2.19
C SER A 852 -20.81 -16.10 -1.13
N VAL A 853 -21.25 -14.85 -1.04
CA VAL A 853 -20.71 -13.87 -0.07
C VAL A 853 -21.79 -13.48 0.94
N ILE A 854 -21.49 -13.69 2.23
CA ILE A 854 -22.40 -13.48 3.35
C ILE A 854 -21.81 -12.41 4.29
N PRO A 855 -22.46 -11.26 4.48
CA PRO A 855 -21.98 -10.23 5.41
C PRO A 855 -22.16 -10.66 6.88
N PHE A 856 -21.24 -10.24 7.75
CA PHE A 856 -21.25 -10.62 9.16
C PHE A 856 -22.55 -10.26 9.91
N ASP A 857 -23.24 -9.19 9.51
CA ASP A 857 -24.45 -8.74 10.20
C ASP A 857 -25.71 -9.52 9.80
N PHE A 858 -25.57 -10.53 8.93
CA PHE A 858 -26.57 -11.56 8.69
C PHE A 858 -26.42 -12.75 9.66
N LEU A 859 -25.35 -12.82 10.44
CA LEU A 859 -25.09 -13.91 11.38
C LEU A 859 -25.80 -13.69 12.72
N GLU A 860 -26.28 -14.76 13.35
CA GLU A 860 -26.80 -14.67 14.73
C GLU A 860 -25.72 -14.22 15.71
N LYS A 861 -26.10 -13.45 16.73
CA LYS A 861 -25.18 -12.97 17.78
C LYS A 861 -25.01 -14.04 18.87
N THR A 862 -24.54 -15.21 18.46
CA THR A 862 -24.31 -16.36 19.35
C THR A 862 -22.85 -16.44 19.79
N GLY A 863 -22.57 -17.35 20.72
CA GLY A 863 -21.23 -17.51 21.29
C GLY A 863 -20.88 -16.47 22.35
N ASP A 864 -19.81 -16.75 23.09
CA ASP A 864 -19.23 -15.81 24.03
C ASP A 864 -18.29 -14.87 23.27
N ALA A 865 -18.29 -13.57 23.57
CA ALA A 865 -17.37 -12.63 22.94
C ALA A 865 -16.97 -11.53 23.93
N ASP A 866 -15.67 -11.40 24.17
CA ASP A 866 -15.07 -10.59 25.23
C ASP A 866 -14.20 -9.45 24.68
N ILE A 867 -14.39 -9.08 23.42
CA ILE A 867 -13.62 -8.02 22.77
C ILE A 867 -14.33 -6.68 23.00
N PRO A 868 -13.65 -5.61 23.47
CA PRO A 868 -14.27 -4.33 23.79
C PRO A 868 -14.76 -3.53 22.56
N TRP A 869 -14.60 -4.06 21.35
CA TRP A 869 -14.96 -3.40 20.10
C TRP A 869 -16.15 -4.08 19.43
N PHE A 870 -17.22 -3.33 19.16
CA PHE A 870 -18.49 -3.89 18.68
C PHE A 870 -18.37 -4.79 17.44
N PHE A 871 -17.66 -4.32 16.41
CA PHE A 871 -17.47 -5.11 15.18
C PHE A 871 -16.55 -6.32 15.38
N ALA A 872 -15.66 -6.30 16.36
CA ALA A 872 -14.76 -7.42 16.64
C ALA A 872 -15.50 -8.62 17.24
N ASN A 873 -16.55 -8.39 18.03
CA ASN A 873 -17.39 -9.49 18.53
C ASN A 873 -18.11 -10.23 17.39
N TYR A 874 -18.54 -9.51 16.34
CA TYR A 874 -19.04 -10.15 15.12
C TYR A 874 -17.95 -10.92 14.37
N MET A 875 -16.70 -10.43 14.36
CA MET A 875 -15.58 -11.17 13.78
C MET A 875 -15.37 -12.50 14.53
N LYS A 876 -15.44 -12.48 15.87
CA LYS A 876 -15.36 -13.71 16.67
C LYS A 876 -16.46 -14.70 16.31
N ALA A 877 -17.72 -14.26 16.29
CA ALA A 877 -18.85 -15.13 15.92
C ALA A 877 -18.69 -15.71 14.51
N ALA A 878 -18.16 -14.93 13.56
CA ALA A 878 -17.86 -15.40 12.22
C ALA A 878 -16.70 -16.40 12.16
N ILE A 879 -15.65 -16.22 12.99
CA ILE A 879 -14.54 -17.18 13.13
C ILE A 879 -15.05 -18.50 13.69
N ASP A 880 -15.81 -18.47 14.78
CA ASP A 880 -16.36 -19.68 15.41
C ASP A 880 -17.24 -20.45 14.40
N LEU A 881 -18.06 -19.72 13.63
CA LEU A 881 -18.88 -20.30 12.58
C LEU A 881 -18.03 -20.86 11.41
N ALA A 882 -17.00 -20.13 10.96
CA ALA A 882 -16.11 -20.61 9.91
C ALA A 882 -15.40 -21.89 10.35
N ASN A 883 -14.78 -21.91 11.53
CA ASN A 883 -14.08 -23.08 12.07
C ASN A 883 -14.99 -24.30 12.24
N GLY A 884 -16.28 -24.09 12.58
CA GLY A 884 -17.26 -25.17 12.68
C GLY A 884 -17.86 -25.69 11.37
N ASN A 885 -17.52 -25.13 10.19
CA ASN A 885 -18.14 -25.51 8.91
C ASN A 885 -17.13 -25.63 7.76
N ASN A 886 -16.95 -26.81 7.19
CA ASN A 886 -15.92 -27.10 6.17
C ASN A 886 -16.02 -26.28 4.87
N ASN A 887 -17.20 -25.72 4.57
CA ASN A 887 -17.46 -24.97 3.34
C ASN A 887 -17.51 -23.44 3.55
N LEU A 888 -17.33 -22.98 4.79
CA LEU A 888 -17.30 -21.55 5.14
C LEU A 888 -15.88 -21.09 5.47
N TYR A 889 -15.48 -19.99 4.86
CA TYR A 889 -14.17 -19.37 5.05
C TYR A 889 -14.31 -17.88 5.36
N LEU A 890 -13.31 -17.31 6.01
CA LEU A 890 -13.33 -15.93 6.48
C LEU A 890 -12.61 -15.01 5.48
N LEU A 891 -13.24 -13.89 5.13
CA LEU A 891 -12.54 -12.76 4.51
C LEU A 891 -12.79 -11.49 5.32
N ASN A 892 -11.71 -10.85 5.75
CA ASN A 892 -11.75 -9.63 6.55
C ASN A 892 -11.24 -8.41 5.76
N ILE A 893 -12.02 -7.32 5.74
CA ILE A 893 -11.61 -6.04 5.16
C ILE A 893 -11.33 -5.02 6.28
N ASN A 894 -10.10 -4.53 6.31
CA ASN A 894 -9.58 -3.53 7.27
C ASN A 894 -9.26 -2.21 6.58
N SER A 895 -9.05 -1.16 7.37
CA SER A 895 -8.61 0.15 6.87
C SER A 895 -7.17 0.45 7.28
N PHE A 896 -6.39 1.02 6.36
CA PHE A 896 -5.10 1.61 6.71
C PHE A 896 -5.27 2.73 7.76
N SER A 897 -4.27 2.89 8.63
CA SER A 897 -4.29 3.83 9.77
C SER A 897 -5.40 3.55 10.80
N CYS A 898 -5.87 2.30 10.89
CA CYS A 898 -6.89 1.90 11.84
C CYS A 898 -6.31 1.17 13.04
N THR A 899 -6.29 1.84 14.20
CA THR A 899 -5.75 1.25 15.44
C THR A 899 -6.54 0.03 15.92
N THR A 900 -7.87 0.03 15.81
CA THR A 900 -8.66 -1.14 16.27
C THR A 900 -8.37 -2.36 15.40
N ASP A 901 -8.19 -2.17 14.10
CA ASP A 901 -7.94 -3.27 13.17
C ASP A 901 -6.56 -3.88 13.44
N ALA A 902 -5.57 -3.08 13.84
CA ALA A 902 -4.26 -3.58 14.26
C ALA A 902 -4.36 -4.58 15.44
N PHE A 903 -5.27 -4.35 16.39
CA PHE A 903 -5.53 -5.30 17.48
C PHE A 903 -6.29 -6.55 17.01
N THR A 904 -7.34 -6.39 16.19
CA THR A 904 -8.18 -7.52 15.77
C THR A 904 -7.49 -8.42 14.75
N GLN A 905 -6.55 -7.90 13.95
CA GLN A 905 -5.78 -8.71 13.00
C GLN A 905 -5.00 -9.82 13.68
N GLN A 906 -4.34 -9.54 14.80
CA GLN A 906 -3.59 -10.58 15.54
C GLN A 906 -4.52 -11.65 16.10
N TYR A 907 -5.70 -11.24 16.58
CA TYR A 907 -6.72 -12.16 17.07
C TYR A 907 -7.27 -13.06 15.95
N ILE A 908 -7.62 -12.53 14.77
CA ILE A 908 -8.06 -13.35 13.64
C ILE A 908 -7.00 -14.40 13.28
N ARG A 909 -5.72 -14.01 13.27
CA ARG A 909 -4.62 -14.92 12.97
C ARG A 909 -4.49 -16.04 13.99
N SER A 910 -4.63 -15.76 15.29
CA SER A 910 -4.52 -16.78 16.33
C SER A 910 -5.68 -17.76 16.32
N GLU A 911 -6.89 -17.30 16.00
CA GLU A 911 -8.10 -18.13 16.07
C GLU A 911 -8.39 -18.94 14.80
N MET A 912 -8.02 -18.43 13.61
CA MET A 912 -8.22 -19.18 12.35
C MET A 912 -7.20 -20.31 12.16
N GLN A 913 -6.03 -20.22 12.80
CA GLN A 913 -4.97 -21.23 12.79
C GLN A 913 -4.66 -21.74 11.36
N ASN A 914 -4.95 -23.01 11.07
CA ASN A 914 -4.63 -23.69 9.81
C ASN A 914 -5.74 -23.59 8.76
N LYS A 915 -6.93 -23.10 9.12
CA LYS A 915 -8.03 -22.98 8.16
C LYS A 915 -7.80 -21.74 7.29
N PRO A 916 -7.88 -21.83 5.96
CA PRO A 916 -7.65 -20.67 5.09
C PRO A 916 -8.55 -19.48 5.39
N TYR A 917 -7.96 -18.28 5.43
CA TYR A 917 -8.67 -17.01 5.53
C TYR A 917 -7.90 -15.93 4.77
N LEU A 918 -8.59 -14.84 4.42
CA LEU A 918 -7.97 -13.70 3.76
C LEU A 918 -8.22 -12.42 4.55
N MET A 919 -7.17 -11.64 4.78
CA MET A 919 -7.28 -10.26 5.30
C MET A 919 -6.82 -9.30 4.23
N LEU A 920 -7.64 -8.29 3.93
CA LEU A 920 -7.34 -7.21 2.99
C LEU A 920 -7.37 -5.88 3.72
N GLU A 921 -6.27 -5.15 3.67
CA GLU A 921 -6.18 -3.79 4.18
C GLU A 921 -6.33 -2.80 3.02
N LEU A 922 -7.29 -1.87 3.14
CA LEU A 922 -7.65 -0.91 2.11
C LEU A 922 -7.45 0.53 2.59
N ASP A 923 -7.12 1.42 1.67
CA ASP A 923 -7.07 2.88 1.85
C ASP A 923 -7.70 3.62 0.64
N ALA A 924 -7.66 4.95 0.64
CA ALA A 924 -8.17 5.79 -0.45
C ALA A 924 -7.47 5.59 -1.81
N HIS A 925 -6.24 5.08 -1.83
CA HIS A 925 -5.35 4.98 -2.98
C HIS A 925 -5.06 3.53 -3.39
N THR A 926 -5.79 2.57 -2.82
CA THR A 926 -5.52 1.15 -3.04
C THR A 926 -5.87 0.76 -4.47
N ALA A 927 -4.88 0.22 -5.20
CA ALA A 927 -5.05 -0.16 -6.60
C ALA A 927 -5.87 -1.46 -6.75
N ASP A 928 -6.86 -1.42 -7.64
CA ASP A 928 -7.84 -2.50 -7.84
C ASP A 928 -7.24 -3.83 -8.34
N ALA A 929 -6.21 -3.75 -9.17
CA ALA A 929 -5.57 -4.90 -9.81
C ALA A 929 -4.92 -5.86 -8.80
N GLY A 930 -4.30 -5.33 -7.74
CA GLY A 930 -3.63 -6.15 -6.71
C GLY A 930 -4.61 -6.95 -5.85
N ILE A 931 -5.85 -6.49 -5.71
CA ILE A 931 -6.89 -7.16 -4.92
C ILE A 931 -7.38 -8.42 -5.65
N GLN A 932 -7.55 -8.34 -6.96
CA GLN A 932 -8.04 -9.44 -7.79
C GLN A 932 -7.19 -10.70 -7.64
N THR A 933 -5.87 -10.57 -7.79
CA THR A 933 -4.92 -11.70 -7.67
C THR A 933 -4.94 -12.32 -6.27
N ARG A 934 -5.12 -11.51 -5.22
CA ARG A 934 -5.23 -12.01 -3.84
C ARG A 934 -6.49 -12.84 -3.62
N LEU A 935 -7.62 -12.43 -4.19
CA LEU A 935 -8.88 -13.18 -4.12
C LEU A 935 -8.75 -14.53 -4.85
N GLU A 936 -8.16 -14.55 -6.03
CA GLU A 936 -7.95 -15.77 -6.82
C GLU A 936 -7.01 -16.76 -6.10
N ALA A 937 -5.89 -16.26 -5.58
CA ALA A 937 -4.96 -17.06 -4.80
C ALA A 937 -5.62 -17.66 -3.56
N PHE A 938 -6.40 -16.86 -2.83
CA PHE A 938 -7.16 -17.32 -1.67
C PHE A 938 -8.15 -18.42 -2.02
N LEU A 939 -8.94 -18.26 -3.10
CA LEU A 939 -9.90 -19.29 -3.51
C LEU A 939 -9.23 -20.58 -3.98
N GLU A 940 -8.03 -20.50 -4.55
CA GLU A 940 -7.25 -21.67 -4.93
C GLU A 940 -6.72 -22.42 -3.70
N ILE A 941 -6.21 -21.68 -2.69
CA ILE A 941 -5.80 -22.26 -1.39
C ILE A 941 -7.00 -22.95 -0.73
N VAL A 942 -8.18 -22.31 -0.73
CA VAL A 942 -9.41 -22.90 -0.19
C VAL A 942 -9.75 -24.22 -0.89
N LYS A 943 -9.70 -24.26 -2.23
CA LYS A 943 -9.98 -25.49 -3.00
C LYS A 943 -8.98 -26.60 -2.67
N ASN A 944 -7.70 -26.27 -2.59
CA ASN A 944 -6.65 -27.22 -2.26
C ASN A 944 -6.78 -27.75 -0.83
N TYR A 945 -7.12 -26.88 0.12
CA TYR A 945 -7.40 -27.25 1.50
C TYR A 945 -8.58 -28.25 1.60
N GLN A 946 -9.67 -28.01 0.87
CA GLN A 946 -10.81 -28.95 0.82
C GLN A 946 -10.44 -30.32 0.27
N VAL A 947 -9.50 -30.40 -0.68
CA VAL A 947 -8.98 -31.68 -1.20
C VAL A 947 -8.13 -32.39 -0.14
N SER A 948 -7.21 -31.65 0.49
CA SER A 948 -6.33 -32.21 1.54
C SER A 948 -7.09 -32.75 2.75
N GLU A 949 -8.13 -32.07 3.21
CA GLU A 949 -8.97 -32.53 4.33
C GLU A 949 -9.70 -33.84 4.01
N LYS A 950 -10.25 -33.96 2.80
CA LYS A 950 -10.92 -35.20 2.34
C LYS A 950 -9.95 -36.38 2.29
N GLU A 951 -8.73 -36.17 1.80
CA GLU A 951 -7.70 -37.22 1.77
C GLU A 951 -7.21 -37.62 3.17
N ALA A 952 -7.27 -36.72 4.15
CA ALA A 952 -6.94 -37.00 5.55
C ALA A 952 -8.04 -37.81 6.25
N GLU A 953 -9.32 -37.56 5.95
CA GLU A 953 -10.45 -38.35 6.46
C GLU A 953 -10.51 -39.78 5.89
N GLU A 954 -9.99 -40.01 4.68
CA GLU A 954 -10.08 -41.31 3.99
C GLU A 954 -9.00 -42.35 4.37
N LYS A 955 -7.97 -42.00 5.15
CA LYS A 955 -6.95 -42.98 5.57
C LYS A 955 -7.32 -43.64 6.90
N PRO A 956 -7.74 -44.91 6.94
CA PRO A 956 -7.93 -45.61 8.20
C PRO A 956 -6.58 -45.68 8.93
N PHE A 957 -6.58 -45.24 10.18
CA PHE A 957 -5.43 -45.37 11.07
C PHE A 957 -4.99 -46.84 11.14
N GLN A 958 -3.82 -47.16 10.56
CA GLN A 958 -3.18 -48.46 10.73
C GLN A 958 -2.12 -48.36 11.82
N VAL A 959 -2.32 -49.11 12.90
CA VAL A 959 -1.30 -49.31 13.93
C VAL A 959 -0.07 -49.92 13.26
N ALA A 960 1.09 -49.30 13.44
CA ALA A 960 2.35 -49.85 12.95
C ALA A 960 2.56 -51.28 13.48
N GLN A 961 2.54 -52.27 12.59
CA GLN A 961 2.87 -53.65 12.95
C GLN A 961 4.39 -53.79 12.98
N VAL A 962 4.93 -54.07 14.16
CA VAL A 962 6.33 -54.45 14.32
C VAL A 962 6.51 -55.84 13.70
N GLY A 963 7.08 -55.90 12.49
CA GLY A 963 7.52 -57.15 11.89
C GLY A 963 8.63 -57.76 12.76
N LYS A 964 8.38 -58.95 13.32
CA LYS A 964 9.43 -59.72 13.99
C LYS A 964 10.51 -60.09 12.97
N GLU A 965 11.75 -59.77 13.35
CA GLU A 965 13.01 -59.98 12.65
C GLU A 965 13.08 -61.23 11.74
N LYS A 966 13.56 -61.03 10.50
CA LYS A 966 14.89 -61.52 10.07
C LYS A 966 15.31 -60.90 8.74
N GLU A 967 16.62 -60.64 8.66
CA GLU A 967 17.42 -60.18 7.51
C GLU A 967 17.46 -58.67 7.23
N TRP A 968 18.05 -57.94 8.17
CA TRP A 968 18.81 -56.73 7.85
C TRP A 968 20.21 -57.14 7.34
N LYS A 969 20.45 -57.01 6.04
CA LYS A 969 21.82 -56.84 5.52
C LYS A 969 21.87 -55.72 4.47
N SER A 970 22.53 -54.65 4.91
CA SER A 970 23.37 -53.73 4.13
C SER A 970 22.73 -52.96 2.97
N ARG A 971 22.44 -51.68 3.21
CA ARG A 971 23.21 -50.53 2.68
C ARG A 971 22.53 -49.23 3.10
N CYS A 972 22.90 -48.76 4.30
CA CYS A 972 22.85 -47.34 4.65
C CYS A 972 24.30 -46.91 4.85
N TYR A 973 24.75 -45.94 4.06
CA TYR A 973 25.95 -45.19 4.34
C TYR A 973 25.67 -43.70 4.17
N TYR A 974 25.71 -43.05 5.32
CA TYR A 974 26.08 -41.66 5.66
C TYR A 974 25.20 -40.48 5.20
N PHE A 975 24.42 -40.03 6.20
CA PHE A 975 24.03 -38.67 6.67
C PHE A 975 23.40 -37.66 5.72
#